data_AF-A0AAJ0C573-F1
#
_entry.id   AF-A0AAJ0C573-F1
#
_cell.length_a   1.000
_cell.length_b   1.000
_cell.length_c   1.000
_cell.angle_alpha   90.00
_cell.angle_beta   90.00
_cell.angle_gamma   90.00
#
_symmetry.space_group_name_H-M   'P 1'
#
loop_
_entity.id
_entity.type
_entity.pdbx_description
1 polymer ?
#
loop_
_entity_poly.entity_id
_entity_poly.type
_entity_poly.pdbx_seq_one_letter_code
_entity_poly.pdbx_strand_id
1 'polypeptide(L)'
;MGTPKVLQSEQGRPTSPRHCQPVPGVTRNGGTAVPASYPKPKFSLVDRFIDEPRPLRVGVIGGGLAGVLAGILLPAKVPGIKLTIYEKNHDFGGTWLENVYPGVRCDIPSHVYQSTFAPKLDWSDQFAHGAEIRDYWQSLAREHDVYRYAKFNHKVEDAAWDGAEGVWLLSVQNLETGDILVEKVEVLLTSIGRFNAWRLPDYPGISDYKGVLRHASNWDPSFDPKGKAVAVIGNGASGIQVVANLQKVVSRLDHYVRNRTWIAASWAGDERTLESQAISEEQKKSFEDPQVYLAFRKELEDKYWRRFSSFFKDSEQNNELRKTFTEIMRKRLEKKPELLQDIVPDFSPNCRRLTPGPGYLEALTEDNVDYIRTPIRRFTETGIETADGTHRAVDAVFCATGANVDMVPAFPIRAHGRDLRDVWRASSDSDGDADDNQRRGFPYTYLGLATPGFPNLFFVHGPHGTGPSGTVPHSVENQLGYFAKVLRKLAREGVKSVVPSAAAADEFVEYVDAFFATTVLADGCSSWYNGGRPGGRIHGVWPGSAGHVTAVRREPRWEDWEYEYLGESRNRFAWYFGNGWTAKEQDPNSDMTSYLRVPGEIDLRDLHESCDTDIAPPKDQQHPVRWYRSTFYNMTILGLCNLAAPGIWGAMNSLGAGGAAKPHLVNSANALTFCLMVVSCYFSSVLVHYIGIKGALIFGTVGYAPFAAGLYTNNRFGTEWLTLFGAALCGVSAGVFWMAEAAIAIAYPEPWNRGKALGYWLTYRLSGQILGGAINLGLNADRDEAGKVSYTVFLVFIAIQAAGPLVGFLLNSPGKVERRDGKKVSLAIVENPWAEIKATTRLFFSKKFLLIVLFIGQAVFAEAVFFTYLALWFTVRARALGSFLSGIVAVLSGNLLGHWLDRTSFPLKTRARSSFWTIVTLQGGWWIWATVLVTKFHRTRPIFDWSSSGFGSAFGVFIFLTIGFQINYLFLYFIIHNLAKDESEIIRYAALLRGTESAWQALSYGLEAVTIFGEVGGVYLNFGLWAASIYPAWLVLRHFGASKDEFEASPNPEPKDGIRGNSNSNSGEETEQVKLA
;
A
#
# COMPACT_ATOMS: atom_id res chain seq x y z
N MET A 1 -58.91 -19.71 35.66
CA MET A 1 -59.19 -19.04 34.37
C MET A 1 -58.63 -17.63 34.43
N GLY A 2 -58.02 -17.15 33.33
CA GLY A 2 -57.90 -15.73 32.95
C GLY A 2 -57.31 -14.71 33.94
N THR A 3 -56.08 -14.26 33.67
CA THR A 3 -55.61 -12.88 33.93
C THR A 3 -54.70 -12.44 32.77
N PRO A 4 -54.58 -11.12 32.48
CA PRO A 4 -54.47 -10.65 31.10
C PRO A 4 -53.06 -10.20 30.67
N LYS A 5 -52.87 -10.06 29.35
CA LYS A 5 -51.68 -9.44 28.73
C LYS A 5 -51.56 -7.96 29.10
N VAL A 6 -50.36 -7.52 29.50
CA VAL A 6 -49.87 -6.14 29.35
C VAL A 6 -48.44 -6.20 28.80
N LEU A 7 -48.06 -5.21 28.00
CA LEU A 7 -46.84 -5.19 27.20
C LEU A 7 -45.57 -4.92 28.03
N GLN A 8 -44.44 -5.48 27.58
CA GLN A 8 -43.13 -4.83 27.67
C GLN A 8 -42.44 -4.86 26.30
N SER A 9 -41.65 -3.82 26.04
CA SER A 9 -41.08 -3.47 24.74
C SER A 9 -39.67 -4.02 24.55
N GLU A 10 -39.41 -4.76 23.48
CA GLU A 10 -38.04 -5.03 23.01
C GLU A 10 -37.52 -3.85 22.16
N GLN A 11 -36.40 -3.27 22.60
CA GLN A 11 -35.64 -2.33 21.77
C GLN A 11 -34.55 -3.06 20.96
N GLY A 12 -34.68 -2.99 19.63
CA GLY A 12 -33.56 -2.91 18.68
C GLY A 12 -32.42 -3.93 18.75
N ARG A 13 -32.58 -5.10 18.10
CA ARG A 13 -31.43 -5.82 17.53
C ARG A 13 -31.00 -5.16 16.21
N PRO A 14 -29.69 -5.12 15.87
CA PRO A 14 -29.25 -4.70 14.55
C PRO A 14 -29.79 -5.64 13.46
N THR A 15 -30.46 -5.10 12.45
CA THR A 15 -30.95 -5.87 11.30
C THR A 15 -29.78 -6.42 10.49
N SER A 16 -29.86 -7.69 10.07
CA SER A 16 -28.90 -8.29 9.15
C SER A 16 -28.85 -7.52 7.81
N PRO A 17 -27.77 -7.68 7.01
CA PRO A 17 -27.80 -7.24 5.61
C PRO A 17 -29.04 -7.85 4.93
N ARG A 18 -29.76 -7.03 4.17
CA ARG A 18 -30.93 -7.49 3.42
C ARG A 18 -30.46 -8.56 2.44
N HIS A 19 -31.03 -9.76 2.51
CA HIS A 19 -30.95 -10.67 1.38
C HIS A 19 -31.49 -9.94 0.15
N CYS A 20 -30.72 -9.94 -0.94
CA CYS A 20 -31.27 -9.58 -2.25
C CYS A 20 -32.44 -10.52 -2.51
N GLN A 21 -33.66 -9.99 -2.54
CA GLN A 21 -34.77 -10.80 -3.02
C GLN A 21 -34.52 -11.10 -4.50
N PRO A 22 -34.79 -12.34 -4.97
CA PRO A 22 -34.66 -12.67 -6.37
C PRO A 22 -35.57 -11.75 -7.20
N VAL A 23 -35.08 -11.33 -8.36
CA VAL A 23 -35.84 -10.50 -9.30
C VAL A 23 -37.19 -11.19 -9.59
N PRO A 24 -38.33 -10.51 -9.41
CA PRO A 24 -39.63 -11.07 -9.76
C PRO A 24 -39.72 -11.22 -11.29
N GLY A 25 -39.36 -12.40 -11.78
CA GLY A 25 -39.28 -12.71 -13.21
C GLY A 25 -38.56 -14.04 -13.51
N VAL A 26 -37.54 -14.41 -12.71
CA VAL A 26 -36.83 -15.70 -12.88
C VAL A 26 -37.02 -16.56 -11.63
N THR A 27 -38.27 -16.96 -11.38
CA THR A 27 -38.52 -18.11 -10.52
C THR A 27 -38.05 -19.36 -11.26
N ARG A 28 -37.07 -20.08 -10.69
CA ARG A 28 -36.75 -21.46 -11.10
C ARG A 28 -37.84 -22.43 -10.60
N ASN A 29 -39.10 -22.12 -10.91
CA ASN A 29 -40.21 -23.02 -10.69
C ASN A 29 -39.99 -24.26 -11.56
N GLY A 30 -40.02 -25.44 -10.94
CA GLY A 30 -39.88 -26.70 -11.68
C GLY A 30 -41.05 -26.92 -12.63
N GLY A 31 -40.87 -27.73 -13.68
CA GLY A 31 -42.02 -28.21 -14.44
C GLY A 31 -41.87 -28.43 -15.94
N THR A 32 -40.70 -28.26 -16.57
CA THR A 32 -40.45 -28.93 -17.85
C THR A 32 -39.71 -30.24 -17.57
N ALA A 33 -40.41 -31.36 -17.71
CA ALA A 33 -39.81 -32.67 -17.59
C ALA A 33 -38.69 -32.80 -18.64
N VAL A 34 -37.45 -32.92 -18.19
CA VAL A 34 -36.29 -33.11 -19.07
C VAL A 34 -36.56 -34.36 -19.93
N PRO A 35 -36.34 -34.34 -21.26
CA PRO A 35 -36.66 -35.47 -22.12
C PRO A 35 -36.07 -36.78 -21.59
N ALA A 36 -36.82 -37.88 -21.68
CA ALA A 36 -36.42 -39.17 -21.09
C ALA A 36 -35.09 -39.72 -21.63
N SER A 37 -34.64 -39.24 -22.80
CA SER A 37 -33.34 -39.53 -23.41
C SER A 37 -32.17 -38.70 -22.85
N TYR A 38 -32.42 -37.66 -22.06
CA TYR A 38 -31.39 -36.81 -21.49
C TYR A 38 -30.72 -37.49 -20.27
N PRO A 39 -29.38 -37.49 -20.15
CA PRO A 39 -28.70 -38.08 -19.01
C PRO A 39 -29.14 -37.47 -17.67
N LYS A 40 -29.61 -38.30 -16.74
CA LYS A 40 -29.93 -37.85 -15.38
C LYS A 40 -28.62 -37.50 -14.65
N PRO A 41 -28.41 -36.25 -14.20
CA PRO A 41 -27.19 -35.87 -13.50
C PRO A 41 -27.13 -36.54 -12.13
N LYS A 42 -25.91 -36.87 -11.67
CA LYS A 42 -25.66 -37.45 -10.34
C LYS A 42 -25.61 -36.41 -9.20
N PHE A 43 -25.95 -35.15 -9.49
CA PHE A 43 -25.92 -34.03 -8.54
C PHE A 43 -26.81 -32.89 -9.01
N SER A 44 -27.14 -31.99 -8.08
CA SER A 44 -27.87 -30.74 -8.36
C SER A 44 -26.90 -29.55 -8.35
N LEU A 45 -27.16 -28.55 -9.20
CA LEU A 45 -26.39 -27.29 -9.20
C LEU A 45 -26.57 -26.55 -7.87
N VAL A 46 -25.51 -25.92 -7.38
CA VAL A 46 -25.54 -25.08 -6.16
C VAL A 46 -25.99 -23.68 -6.56
N ASP A 47 -26.99 -23.11 -5.90
CA ASP A 47 -27.46 -21.76 -6.23
C ASP A 47 -26.57 -20.68 -5.58
N ARG A 48 -25.44 -20.40 -6.25
CA ARG A 48 -24.47 -19.34 -5.91
C ARG A 48 -23.74 -18.88 -7.17
N PHE A 49 -23.13 -17.69 -7.13
CA PHE A 49 -22.26 -17.22 -8.19
C PHE A 49 -20.80 -17.63 -7.97
N ILE A 50 -20.04 -17.79 -9.06
CA ILE A 50 -18.62 -18.24 -9.01
C ILE A 50 -17.70 -17.27 -8.25
N ASP A 51 -18.01 -15.97 -8.30
CA ASP A 51 -17.30 -14.85 -7.69
C ASP A 51 -17.73 -14.54 -6.24
N GLU A 52 -18.64 -15.31 -5.64
CA GLU A 52 -19.06 -15.20 -4.24
C GLU A 52 -18.39 -16.27 -3.33
N PRO A 53 -17.19 -16.05 -2.78
CA PRO A 53 -16.52 -17.03 -1.92
C PRO A 53 -17.32 -17.31 -0.63
N ARG A 54 -17.36 -18.57 -0.17
CA ARG A 54 -17.97 -18.89 1.13
C ARG A 54 -17.16 -18.27 2.29
N PRO A 55 -17.82 -17.81 3.36
CA PRO A 55 -17.14 -17.54 4.62
C PRO A 55 -16.41 -18.80 5.13
N LEU A 56 -15.22 -18.61 5.71
CA LEU A 56 -14.42 -19.68 6.32
C LEU A 56 -14.23 -19.41 7.81
N ARG A 57 -14.51 -20.39 8.67
CA ARG A 57 -14.13 -20.38 10.09
C ARG A 57 -12.69 -20.86 10.23
N VAL A 58 -11.83 -20.01 10.77
CA VAL A 58 -10.40 -20.28 10.90
C VAL A 58 -9.97 -20.09 12.35
N GLY A 59 -9.48 -21.16 12.97
CA GLY A 59 -8.88 -21.13 14.30
C GLY A 59 -7.38 -20.89 14.21
N VAL A 60 -6.85 -20.00 15.03
CA VAL A 60 -5.42 -19.80 15.26
C VAL A 60 -5.12 -20.13 16.72
N ILE A 61 -4.14 -20.99 16.99
CA ILE A 61 -3.73 -21.34 18.36
C ILE A 61 -2.42 -20.63 18.69
N GLY A 62 -2.44 -19.71 19.64
CA GLY A 62 -1.29 -18.90 20.08
C GLY A 62 -1.34 -17.45 19.57
N GLY A 63 -1.13 -16.52 20.50
CA GLY A 63 -1.15 -15.06 20.38
C GLY A 63 0.23 -14.40 20.58
N GLY A 64 1.31 -15.11 20.27
CA GLY A 64 2.62 -14.49 20.02
C GLY A 64 2.63 -13.67 18.73
N LEU A 65 3.81 -13.19 18.29
CA LEU A 65 3.95 -12.40 17.05
C LEU A 65 3.30 -13.07 15.82
N ALA A 66 3.31 -14.41 15.76
CA ALA A 66 2.67 -15.19 14.70
C ALA A 66 1.14 -15.15 14.74
N GLY A 67 0.54 -15.17 15.93
CA GLY A 67 -0.90 -14.99 16.12
C GLY A 67 -1.34 -13.57 15.81
N VAL A 68 -0.59 -12.57 16.29
CA VAL A 68 -0.83 -11.14 15.99
C VAL A 68 -0.78 -10.90 14.48
N LEU A 69 0.29 -11.32 13.80
CA LEU A 69 0.42 -11.17 12.35
C LEU A 69 -0.67 -11.95 11.58
N ALA A 70 -1.13 -13.10 12.07
CA ALA A 70 -2.26 -13.82 11.47
C ALA A 70 -3.56 -13.01 11.59
N GLY A 71 -3.80 -12.40 12.75
CA GLY A 71 -4.92 -11.49 13.02
C GLY A 71 -4.95 -10.24 12.15
N ILE A 72 -3.78 -9.72 11.75
CA ILE A 72 -3.67 -8.57 10.84
C ILE A 72 -3.83 -9.03 9.38
N LEU A 73 -3.03 -10.01 8.95
CA LEU A 73 -2.84 -10.31 7.53
C LEU A 73 -3.93 -11.19 6.93
N LEU A 74 -4.52 -12.14 7.68
CA LEU A 74 -5.53 -13.04 7.12
C LEU A 74 -6.84 -12.31 6.82
N PRO A 75 -7.42 -11.48 7.72
CA PRO A 75 -8.61 -10.69 7.41
C PRO A 75 -8.42 -9.70 6.26
N ALA A 76 -7.24 -9.07 6.16
CA ALA A 76 -6.92 -8.17 5.07
C ALA A 76 -6.74 -8.89 3.71
N LYS A 77 -6.41 -10.18 3.69
CA LYS A 77 -6.12 -10.96 2.47
C LYS A 77 -7.20 -11.99 2.10
N VAL A 78 -8.16 -12.28 2.99
CA VAL A 78 -9.19 -13.32 2.78
C VAL A 78 -10.57 -12.71 3.10
N PRO A 79 -11.28 -12.19 2.08
CA PRO A 79 -12.61 -11.60 2.27
C PRO A 79 -13.58 -12.58 2.95
N GLY A 80 -14.34 -12.10 3.94
CA GLY A 80 -15.37 -12.90 4.62
C GLY A 80 -14.86 -13.97 5.60
N ILE A 81 -13.56 -14.00 5.92
CA ILE A 81 -13.00 -14.91 6.93
C ILE A 81 -13.57 -14.62 8.33
N LYS A 82 -13.90 -15.69 9.07
CA LYS A 82 -14.30 -15.68 10.48
C LYS A 82 -13.14 -16.23 11.30
N LEU A 83 -12.28 -15.33 11.78
CA LEU A 83 -11.07 -15.68 12.51
C LEU A 83 -11.31 -15.74 14.02
N THR A 84 -10.72 -16.71 14.71
CA THR A 84 -10.64 -16.75 16.17
C THR A 84 -9.24 -17.18 16.61
N ILE A 85 -8.63 -16.41 17.51
CA ILE A 85 -7.29 -16.66 18.07
C ILE A 85 -7.47 -17.13 19.51
N TYR A 86 -7.01 -18.35 19.82
CA TYR A 86 -7.03 -18.91 21.17
C TYR A 86 -5.65 -18.71 21.82
N GLU A 87 -5.59 -17.99 22.93
CA GLU A 87 -4.36 -17.71 23.68
C GLU A 87 -4.55 -18.16 25.14
N LYS A 88 -3.59 -18.95 25.64
CA LYS A 88 -3.61 -19.47 27.02
C LYS A 88 -3.28 -18.38 28.04
N ASN A 89 -2.52 -17.37 27.63
CA ASN A 89 -2.14 -16.25 28.48
C ASN A 89 -3.24 -15.17 28.51
N HIS A 90 -3.10 -14.21 29.42
CA HIS A 90 -4.06 -13.13 29.64
C HIS A 90 -3.98 -11.99 28.60
N ASP A 91 -2.94 -11.96 27.77
CA ASP A 91 -2.72 -10.95 26.74
C ASP A 91 -1.81 -11.51 25.61
N PHE A 92 -1.63 -10.74 24.53
CA PHE A 92 -0.70 -11.05 23.46
C PHE A 92 0.78 -10.86 23.86
N GLY A 93 1.65 -11.59 23.18
CA GLY A 93 3.12 -11.46 23.29
C GLY A 93 3.87 -12.80 23.24
N GLY A 94 3.21 -13.89 23.61
CA GLY A 94 3.78 -15.25 23.58
C GLY A 94 5.10 -15.34 24.37
N THR A 95 6.19 -15.72 23.71
CA THR A 95 7.54 -15.81 24.30
C THR A 95 7.92 -14.54 25.08
N TRP A 96 7.58 -13.36 24.59
CA TRP A 96 7.94 -12.06 25.19
C TRP A 96 7.02 -11.65 26.36
N LEU A 97 5.89 -12.33 26.54
CA LEU A 97 5.03 -12.20 27.72
C LEU A 97 5.49 -13.14 28.85
N GLU A 98 5.89 -14.36 28.51
CA GLU A 98 6.26 -15.39 29.50
C GLU A 98 7.72 -15.31 29.99
N ASN A 99 8.65 -14.88 29.13
CA ASN A 99 10.07 -14.81 29.50
C ASN A 99 10.39 -13.40 30.03
N VAL A 100 10.33 -13.24 31.35
CA VAL A 100 10.60 -11.98 32.07
C VAL A 100 11.84 -12.03 32.98
N TYR A 101 12.73 -13.02 32.76
CA TYR A 101 13.95 -13.21 33.54
C TYR A 101 15.00 -12.08 33.32
N PRO A 102 15.90 -11.82 34.29
CA PRO A 102 16.94 -10.80 34.17
C PRO A 102 17.81 -10.96 32.91
N GLY A 103 17.91 -9.90 32.11
CA GLY A 103 18.71 -9.89 30.89
C GLY A 103 18.01 -10.40 29.62
N VAL A 104 16.70 -10.72 29.67
CA VAL A 104 15.94 -11.13 28.48
C VAL A 104 15.91 -10.03 27.41
N ARG A 105 16.56 -10.31 26.27
CA ARG A 105 16.66 -9.44 25.07
C ARG A 105 16.75 -10.29 23.80
N CYS A 106 16.42 -9.72 22.64
CA CYS A 106 16.61 -10.37 21.34
C CYS A 106 18.10 -10.60 21.01
N ASP A 107 18.38 -11.55 20.11
CA ASP A 107 19.73 -11.83 19.60
C ASP A 107 20.06 -11.11 18.27
N ILE A 108 19.08 -10.41 17.67
CA ILE A 108 19.24 -9.55 16.50
C ILE A 108 18.74 -8.12 16.81
N PRO A 109 19.13 -7.09 16.03
CA PRO A 109 18.73 -5.71 16.29
C PRO A 109 17.22 -5.48 16.24
N SER A 110 16.70 -4.62 17.12
CA SER A 110 15.28 -4.29 17.28
C SER A 110 14.62 -3.89 15.95
N HIS A 111 15.34 -3.10 15.15
CA HIS A 111 14.90 -2.61 13.84
C HIS A 111 14.69 -3.68 12.76
N VAL A 112 15.15 -4.92 12.98
CA VAL A 112 14.91 -6.06 12.09
C VAL A 112 14.11 -7.19 12.76
N TYR A 113 13.86 -7.08 14.08
CA TYR A 113 12.91 -7.93 14.83
C TYR A 113 11.54 -7.25 14.98
N GLN A 114 11.02 -6.73 13.86
CA GLN A 114 9.74 -6.04 13.79
C GLN A 114 9.04 -6.34 12.46
N SER A 115 7.77 -5.97 12.31
CA SER A 115 7.03 -6.15 11.06
C SER A 115 7.69 -5.39 9.89
N THR A 116 7.47 -5.88 8.67
CA THR A 116 7.89 -5.15 7.45
C THR A 116 6.99 -3.97 7.13
N PHE A 117 5.71 -4.01 7.55
CA PHE A 117 4.72 -2.96 7.25
C PHE A 117 4.52 -1.93 8.37
N ALA A 118 4.86 -2.27 9.62
CA ALA A 118 4.69 -1.38 10.79
C ALA A 118 6.03 -1.11 11.52
N PRO A 119 6.95 -0.31 10.96
CA PRO A 119 8.22 0.04 11.60
C PRO A 119 8.08 0.94 12.85
N LYS A 120 8.75 0.58 13.95
CA LYS A 120 8.93 1.43 15.14
C LYS A 120 10.24 2.22 15.05
N LEU A 121 10.15 3.55 15.13
CA LEU A 121 11.29 4.47 14.94
C LEU A 121 12.06 4.77 16.24
N ASP A 122 11.38 4.61 17.37
CA ASP A 122 11.78 5.04 18.71
C ASP A 122 12.09 3.84 19.62
N TRP A 123 12.82 2.85 19.10
CA TRP A 123 13.39 1.80 19.95
C TRP A 123 14.31 2.42 21.02
N SER A 124 14.31 1.88 22.23
CA SER A 124 15.19 2.38 23.30
C SER A 124 16.66 2.01 23.09
N ASP A 125 16.89 0.82 22.55
CA ASP A 125 18.19 0.15 22.45
C ASP A 125 18.32 -0.57 21.09
N GLN A 126 19.56 -0.68 20.58
CA GLN A 126 19.86 -1.49 19.39
C GLN A 126 19.40 -2.94 19.56
N PHE A 127 19.47 -3.50 20.77
CA PHE A 127 19.00 -4.83 21.13
C PHE A 127 17.97 -4.74 22.26
N ALA A 128 16.71 -4.43 21.92
CA ALA A 128 15.64 -4.16 22.86
C ALA A 128 15.41 -5.28 23.89
N HIS A 129 15.00 -4.86 25.09
CA HIS A 129 14.53 -5.74 26.15
C HIS A 129 13.21 -6.42 25.79
N GLY A 130 12.99 -7.64 26.32
CA GLY A 130 11.80 -8.44 26.01
C GLY A 130 10.47 -7.72 26.25
N ALA A 131 10.39 -6.87 27.27
CA ALA A 131 9.21 -6.05 27.54
C ALA A 131 8.89 -5.07 26.40
N GLU A 132 9.88 -4.34 25.88
CA GLU A 132 9.68 -3.39 24.77
C GLU A 132 9.23 -4.11 23.48
N ILE A 133 9.78 -5.31 23.24
CA ILE A 133 9.40 -6.16 22.10
C ILE A 133 7.95 -6.66 22.26
N ARG A 134 7.55 -7.10 23.45
CA ARG A 134 6.15 -7.43 23.77
C ARG A 134 5.24 -6.23 23.50
N ASP A 135 5.60 -5.06 24.03
CA ASP A 135 4.78 -3.85 23.97
C ASP A 135 4.58 -3.38 22.52
N TYR A 136 5.60 -3.55 21.66
CA TYR A 136 5.50 -3.35 20.21
C TYR A 136 4.50 -4.31 19.54
N TRP A 137 4.55 -5.63 19.81
CA TRP A 137 3.58 -6.55 19.20
C TRP A 137 2.16 -6.32 19.71
N GLN A 138 2.01 -5.91 20.97
CA GLN A 138 0.71 -5.53 21.52
C GLN A 138 0.18 -4.19 20.96
N SER A 139 1.05 -3.20 20.68
CA SER A 139 0.61 -1.94 20.07
C SER A 139 0.08 -2.17 18.65
N LEU A 140 0.77 -2.98 17.84
CA LEU A 140 0.29 -3.43 16.53
C LEU A 140 -1.06 -4.17 16.63
N ALA A 141 -1.21 -5.04 17.63
CA ALA A 141 -2.46 -5.77 17.85
C ALA A 141 -3.63 -4.84 18.23
N ARG A 142 -3.36 -3.74 18.95
CA ARG A 142 -4.36 -2.68 19.25
C ARG A 142 -4.66 -1.83 18.01
N GLU A 143 -3.64 -1.40 17.28
CA GLU A 143 -3.75 -0.54 16.09
C GLU A 143 -4.62 -1.18 14.98
N HIS A 144 -4.45 -2.48 14.76
CA HIS A 144 -5.19 -3.24 13.74
C HIS A 144 -6.42 -3.98 14.28
N ASP A 145 -6.91 -3.64 15.49
CA ASP A 145 -8.13 -4.21 16.09
C ASP A 145 -8.11 -5.76 16.15
N VAL A 146 -6.94 -6.34 16.45
CA VAL A 146 -6.71 -7.80 16.49
C VAL A 146 -7.33 -8.44 17.73
N TYR A 147 -7.43 -7.68 18.82
CA TYR A 147 -8.03 -8.11 20.09
C TYR A 147 -9.46 -8.65 19.92
N ARG A 148 -10.23 -8.16 18.93
CA ARG A 148 -11.60 -8.63 18.65
C ARG A 148 -11.70 -10.10 18.22
N TYR A 149 -10.60 -10.68 17.73
CA TYR A 149 -10.55 -12.08 17.33
C TYR A 149 -10.10 -12.99 18.49
N ALA A 150 -9.60 -12.42 19.59
CA ALA A 150 -8.91 -13.17 20.63
C ALA A 150 -9.87 -13.72 21.69
N LYS A 151 -9.60 -14.95 22.12
CA LYS A 151 -10.02 -15.50 23.40
C LYS A 151 -8.77 -15.71 24.25
N PHE A 152 -8.54 -14.82 25.21
CA PHE A 152 -7.46 -14.91 26.20
C PHE A 152 -7.87 -15.84 27.33
N ASN A 153 -6.88 -16.34 28.10
CA ASN A 153 -7.09 -17.36 29.12
C ASN A 153 -7.86 -18.59 28.59
N HIS A 154 -7.73 -18.90 27.29
CA HIS A 154 -8.38 -20.03 26.63
C HIS A 154 -7.31 -20.96 26.05
N LYS A 155 -7.04 -22.06 26.76
CA LYS A 155 -6.05 -23.07 26.38
C LYS A 155 -6.72 -24.17 25.53
N VAL A 156 -6.18 -24.44 24.35
CA VAL A 156 -6.60 -25.61 23.56
C VAL A 156 -5.96 -26.86 24.15
N GLU A 157 -6.80 -27.80 24.60
CA GLU A 157 -6.37 -29.09 25.18
C GLU A 157 -6.42 -30.23 24.16
N ASP A 158 -7.21 -30.10 23.09
CA ASP A 158 -7.40 -31.15 22.08
C ASP A 158 -7.87 -30.55 20.75
N ALA A 159 -7.46 -31.15 19.63
CA ALA A 159 -8.00 -30.88 18.31
C ALA A 159 -8.28 -32.20 17.58
N ALA A 160 -9.54 -32.46 17.20
CA ALA A 160 -9.95 -33.67 16.49
C ALA A 160 -10.61 -33.34 15.14
N TRP A 161 -10.16 -33.99 14.07
CA TRP A 161 -10.71 -33.82 12.72
C TRP A 161 -11.98 -34.66 12.53
N ASP A 162 -13.11 -33.99 12.31
CA ASP A 162 -14.34 -34.58 11.81
C ASP A 162 -14.27 -34.65 10.28
N GLY A 163 -13.96 -35.85 9.78
CA GLY A 163 -13.89 -36.12 8.34
C GLY A 163 -15.25 -36.18 7.63
N ALA A 164 -16.38 -36.22 8.34
CA ALA A 164 -17.70 -36.14 7.73
C ALA A 164 -18.07 -34.67 7.46
N GLU A 165 -18.04 -33.83 8.48
CA GLU A 165 -18.31 -32.38 8.38
C GLU A 165 -17.18 -31.60 7.67
N GLY A 166 -15.93 -32.06 7.76
CA GLY A 166 -14.77 -31.33 7.23
C GLY A 166 -14.31 -30.20 8.15
N VAL A 167 -14.33 -30.43 9.46
CA VAL A 167 -13.97 -29.44 10.48
C VAL A 167 -13.06 -30.02 11.56
N TRP A 168 -12.27 -29.15 12.17
CA TRP A 168 -11.60 -29.40 13.44
C TRP A 168 -12.54 -29.07 14.60
N LEU A 169 -12.73 -30.03 15.50
CA LEU A 169 -13.36 -29.89 16.80
C LEU A 169 -12.26 -29.56 17.81
N LEU A 170 -12.25 -28.35 18.36
CA LEU A 170 -11.28 -27.90 19.34
C LEU A 170 -11.87 -27.99 20.74
N SER A 171 -11.23 -28.72 21.66
CA SER A 171 -11.55 -28.66 23.08
C SER A 171 -10.76 -27.53 23.72
N VAL A 172 -11.46 -26.49 24.16
CA VAL A 172 -10.87 -25.24 24.66
C VAL A 172 -11.25 -25.05 26.12
N GLN A 173 -10.27 -25.13 27.01
CA GLN A 173 -10.45 -24.84 28.43
C GLN A 173 -10.34 -23.33 28.68
N ASN A 174 -11.37 -22.75 29.31
CA ASN A 174 -11.26 -21.45 29.94
C ASN A 174 -10.51 -21.62 31.28
N LEU A 175 -9.36 -20.95 31.43
CA LEU A 175 -8.49 -21.06 32.61
C LEU A 175 -8.98 -20.24 33.82
N GLU A 176 -9.94 -19.32 33.63
CA GLU A 176 -10.55 -18.54 34.71
C GLU A 176 -11.69 -19.30 35.39
N THR A 177 -12.54 -19.98 34.60
CA THR A 177 -13.69 -20.75 35.12
C THR A 177 -13.45 -22.25 35.24
N GLY A 178 -12.50 -22.79 34.48
CA GLY A 178 -12.24 -24.22 34.35
C GLY A 178 -13.10 -24.93 33.29
N ASP A 179 -14.08 -24.24 32.69
CA ASP A 179 -15.03 -24.81 31.72
C ASP A 179 -14.33 -25.26 30.42
N ILE A 180 -14.83 -26.34 29.81
CA ILE A 180 -14.36 -26.83 28.50
C ILE A 180 -15.45 -26.59 27.45
N LEU A 181 -15.10 -25.82 26.42
CA LEU A 181 -15.94 -25.51 25.26
C LEU A 181 -15.47 -26.32 24.06
N VAL A 182 -16.41 -26.80 23.23
CA VAL A 182 -16.10 -27.45 21.94
C VAL A 182 -16.38 -26.49 20.80
N GLU A 183 -15.34 -26.03 20.12
CA GLU A 183 -15.41 -25.06 19.03
C GLU A 183 -15.18 -25.72 17.67
N LYS A 184 -15.97 -25.34 16.66
CA LYS A 184 -15.88 -25.92 15.29
C LYS A 184 -15.26 -24.93 14.31
N VAL A 185 -14.07 -25.25 13.79
CA VAL A 185 -13.36 -24.46 12.76
C VAL A 185 -13.07 -25.32 11.53
N GLU A 186 -13.11 -24.74 10.33
CA GLU A 186 -12.87 -25.47 9.08
C GLU A 186 -11.37 -25.59 8.79
N VAL A 187 -10.59 -24.63 9.24
CA VAL A 187 -9.13 -24.58 9.07
C VAL A 187 -8.46 -24.24 10.40
N LEU A 188 -7.36 -24.92 10.70
CA LEU A 188 -6.60 -24.74 11.93
C LEU A 188 -5.15 -24.33 11.65
N LEU A 189 -4.74 -23.18 12.20
CA LEU A 189 -3.37 -22.69 12.15
C LEU A 189 -2.75 -22.79 13.54
N THR A 190 -1.66 -23.55 13.68
CA THR A 190 -0.89 -23.58 14.93
C THR A 190 0.18 -22.49 14.90
N SER A 191 0.05 -21.50 15.80
CA SER A 191 0.99 -20.39 16.03
C SER A 191 1.64 -20.49 17.42
N ILE A 192 1.70 -21.70 17.99
CA ILE A 192 2.11 -22.00 19.38
C ILE A 192 3.59 -21.75 19.69
N GLY A 193 4.39 -21.42 18.68
CA GLY A 193 5.83 -21.20 18.81
C GLY A 193 6.61 -22.50 19.10
N ARG A 194 7.90 -22.33 19.43
CA ARG A 194 8.86 -23.44 19.61
C ARG A 194 9.49 -23.50 21.01
N PHE A 195 9.32 -22.45 21.81
CA PHE A 195 10.03 -22.26 23.08
C PHE A 195 9.11 -21.95 24.28
N ASN A 196 7.84 -22.37 24.18
CA ASN A 196 6.79 -22.08 25.17
C ASN A 196 6.57 -23.25 26.15
N ALA A 197 6.61 -24.49 25.65
CA ALA A 197 6.42 -25.70 26.47
C ALA A 197 7.69 -26.05 27.27
N TRP A 198 8.02 -25.25 28.28
CA TRP A 198 9.10 -25.51 29.23
C TRP A 198 8.70 -26.52 30.31
N ARG A 199 9.70 -27.16 30.94
CA ARG A 199 9.57 -28.03 32.11
C ARG A 199 10.80 -27.87 33.00
N LEU A 200 10.66 -28.16 34.29
CA LEU A 200 11.81 -28.36 35.17
C LEU A 200 12.56 -29.66 34.78
N PRO A 201 13.88 -29.75 35.00
CA PRO A 201 14.62 -30.98 34.78
C PRO A 201 14.18 -32.06 35.77
N ASP A 202 14.26 -33.32 35.33
CA ASP A 202 13.99 -34.47 36.19
C ASP A 202 15.29 -34.90 36.90
N TYR A 203 15.35 -34.68 38.22
CA TYR A 203 16.44 -35.08 39.09
C TYR A 203 15.88 -35.63 40.40
N PRO A 204 16.46 -36.71 40.96
CA PRO A 204 16.05 -37.22 42.28
C PRO A 204 16.09 -36.12 43.35
N GLY A 205 15.07 -36.07 44.19
CA GLY A 205 14.95 -35.10 45.30
C GLY A 205 14.60 -33.67 44.90
N ILE A 206 14.32 -33.37 43.62
CA ILE A 206 14.00 -31.99 43.19
C ILE A 206 12.71 -31.43 43.83
N SER A 207 11.78 -32.31 44.19
CA SER A 207 10.57 -32.01 44.98
C SER A 207 10.85 -31.61 46.43
N ASP A 208 12.02 -32.00 46.96
CA ASP A 208 12.29 -31.94 48.39
C ASP A 208 13.03 -30.66 48.79
N TYR A 209 13.63 -29.98 47.79
CA TYR A 209 14.34 -28.72 47.93
C TYR A 209 13.43 -27.61 48.49
N LYS A 210 13.88 -26.96 49.58
CA LYS A 210 13.10 -25.96 50.32
C LYS A 210 13.35 -24.51 49.87
N GLY A 211 14.37 -24.28 49.03
CA GLY A 211 14.67 -22.96 48.48
C GLY A 211 13.81 -22.61 47.27
N VAL A 212 14.12 -21.49 46.61
CA VAL A 212 13.36 -21.01 45.44
C VAL A 212 13.74 -21.81 44.19
N LEU A 213 12.84 -22.67 43.71
CA LEU A 213 13.00 -23.37 42.42
C LEU A 213 12.10 -22.74 41.35
N ARG A 214 12.70 -22.32 40.22
CA ARG A 214 11.99 -21.76 39.06
C ARG A 214 12.66 -22.17 37.74
N HIS A 215 11.85 -22.26 36.68
CA HIS A 215 12.36 -22.28 35.31
C HIS A 215 12.51 -20.84 34.79
N ALA A 216 13.48 -20.55 33.93
CA ALA A 216 13.71 -19.19 33.42
C ALA A 216 12.46 -18.59 32.72
N SER A 217 11.72 -19.42 31.98
CA SER A 217 10.45 -19.04 31.31
C SER A 217 9.22 -19.00 32.24
N ASN A 218 9.44 -19.09 33.56
CA ASN A 218 8.43 -18.89 34.60
C ASN A 218 9.10 -18.15 35.77
N TRP A 219 9.68 -17.00 35.44
CA TRP A 219 10.45 -16.20 36.38
C TRP A 219 9.53 -15.51 37.40
N ASP A 220 9.98 -15.44 38.64
CA ASP A 220 9.28 -14.76 39.73
C ASP A 220 9.87 -13.35 39.92
N PRO A 221 9.19 -12.27 39.49
CA PRO A 221 9.73 -10.92 39.57
C PRO A 221 9.81 -10.39 41.01
N SER A 222 9.27 -11.10 42.01
CA SER A 222 9.35 -10.71 43.43
C SER A 222 10.59 -11.22 44.15
N PHE A 223 11.37 -12.12 43.53
CA PHE A 223 12.57 -12.68 44.13
C PHE A 223 13.73 -11.66 44.14
N ASP A 224 14.23 -11.33 45.34
CA ASP A 224 15.47 -10.55 45.51
C ASP A 224 16.71 -11.48 45.53
N PRO A 225 17.58 -11.45 44.50
CA PRO A 225 18.81 -12.23 44.48
C PRO A 225 19.94 -11.66 45.36
N LYS A 226 19.77 -10.46 45.94
CA LYS A 226 20.87 -9.72 46.58
C LYS A 226 21.46 -10.48 47.77
N GLY A 227 22.75 -10.78 47.68
CA GLY A 227 23.49 -11.49 48.74
C GLY A 227 23.10 -12.97 48.92
N LYS A 228 22.27 -13.53 48.02
CA LYS A 228 21.86 -14.93 48.02
C LYS A 228 22.89 -15.83 47.34
N ALA A 229 22.96 -17.10 47.75
CA ALA A 229 23.68 -18.13 47.00
C ALA A 229 22.71 -18.76 45.97
N VAL A 230 23.07 -18.76 44.69
CA VAL A 230 22.15 -19.12 43.60
C VAL A 230 22.79 -20.11 42.64
N ALA A 231 22.06 -21.17 42.28
CA ALA A 231 22.44 -22.07 41.19
C ALA A 231 21.73 -21.73 39.88
N VAL A 232 22.45 -21.82 38.75
CA VAL A 232 21.86 -21.70 37.40
C VAL A 232 22.22 -22.94 36.58
N ILE A 233 21.20 -23.71 36.17
CA ILE A 233 21.37 -24.98 35.45
C ILE A 233 21.14 -24.75 33.95
N GLY A 234 22.19 -24.95 33.15
CA GLY A 234 22.16 -24.90 31.68
C GLY A 234 22.70 -23.59 31.09
N ASN A 235 23.53 -23.68 30.05
CA ASN A 235 24.19 -22.58 29.35
C ASN A 235 23.57 -22.27 27.96
N GLY A 236 22.26 -22.45 27.82
CA GLY A 236 21.51 -21.95 26.66
C GLY A 236 21.37 -20.41 26.71
N ALA A 237 20.64 -19.83 25.74
CA ALA A 237 20.45 -18.39 25.66
C ALA A 237 19.96 -17.74 26.96
N SER A 238 18.97 -18.36 27.63
CA SER A 238 18.48 -17.89 28.93
C SER A 238 19.54 -18.02 30.03
N GLY A 239 20.32 -19.09 30.06
CA GLY A 239 21.36 -19.31 31.07
C GLY A 239 22.49 -18.30 30.96
N ILE A 240 22.97 -18.07 29.75
CA ILE A 240 23.99 -17.06 29.42
C ILE A 240 23.53 -15.65 29.87
N GLN A 241 22.28 -15.29 29.57
CA GLN A 241 21.71 -13.99 29.97
C GLN A 241 21.51 -13.88 31.49
N VAL A 242 20.97 -14.92 32.14
CA VAL A 242 20.73 -14.94 33.60
C VAL A 242 22.04 -14.88 34.39
N VAL A 243 23.06 -15.68 34.02
CA VAL A 243 24.38 -15.68 34.68
C VAL A 243 25.02 -14.29 34.65
N ALA A 244 25.09 -13.66 33.47
CA ALA A 244 25.71 -12.35 33.30
C ALA A 244 25.01 -11.21 34.10
N ASN A 245 23.73 -11.39 34.43
CA ASN A 245 22.96 -10.41 35.20
C ASN A 245 22.93 -10.73 36.71
N LEU A 246 22.84 -12.00 37.11
CA LEU A 246 22.81 -12.40 38.51
C LEU A 246 24.18 -12.32 39.19
N GLN A 247 25.28 -12.61 38.49
CA GLN A 247 26.64 -12.61 39.06
C GLN A 247 26.95 -11.31 39.84
N LYS A 248 26.47 -10.16 39.34
CA LYS A 248 26.72 -8.83 39.91
C LYS A 248 26.01 -8.55 41.25
N VAL A 249 25.06 -9.39 41.66
CA VAL A 249 24.19 -9.13 42.83
C VAL A 249 24.12 -10.29 43.84
N VAL A 250 24.39 -11.52 43.42
CA VAL A 250 24.42 -12.71 44.29
C VAL A 250 25.72 -12.78 45.10
N SER A 251 25.68 -13.41 46.27
CA SER A 251 26.91 -13.65 47.07
C SER A 251 27.74 -14.82 46.52
N ARG A 252 27.09 -15.81 45.90
CA ARG A 252 27.73 -16.91 45.16
C ARG A 252 26.82 -17.38 44.01
N LEU A 253 27.42 -17.72 42.87
CA LEU A 253 26.74 -18.26 41.69
C LEU A 253 27.32 -19.62 41.30
N ASP A 254 26.52 -20.68 41.41
CA ASP A 254 26.89 -22.04 41.02
C ASP A 254 26.32 -22.33 39.62
N HIS A 255 27.15 -22.24 38.56
CA HIS A 255 26.68 -22.42 37.19
C HIS A 255 26.94 -23.85 36.67
N TYR A 256 25.88 -24.64 36.55
CA TYR A 256 25.96 -26.04 36.12
C TYR A 256 25.84 -26.17 34.59
N VAL A 257 26.90 -26.69 33.95
CA VAL A 257 27.02 -26.76 32.49
C VAL A 257 27.35 -28.16 32.00
N ARG A 258 26.39 -28.77 31.29
CA ARG A 258 26.53 -30.10 30.70
C ARG A 258 27.33 -30.10 29.39
N ASN A 259 27.01 -29.19 28.47
CA ASN A 259 27.52 -29.19 27.11
C ASN A 259 28.35 -27.93 26.82
N ARG A 260 29.50 -28.10 26.18
CA ARG A 260 30.29 -26.99 25.60
C ARG A 260 29.48 -26.19 24.58
N THR A 261 29.75 -24.88 24.42
CA THR A 261 29.00 -24.01 23.50
C THR A 261 29.83 -22.83 23.01
N TRP A 262 29.60 -22.42 21.75
CA TRP A 262 30.20 -21.21 21.19
C TRP A 262 29.54 -19.96 21.79
N ILE A 263 30.36 -19.05 22.32
CA ILE A 263 29.93 -17.71 22.71
C ILE A 263 30.40 -16.72 21.64
N ALA A 264 29.45 -16.17 20.88
CA ALA A 264 29.76 -15.21 19.81
C ALA A 264 29.82 -13.78 20.37
N ALA A 265 30.68 -12.93 19.80
CA ALA A 265 30.62 -11.47 20.06
C ALA A 265 29.48 -10.79 19.27
N SER A 266 29.22 -11.23 18.05
CA SER A 266 28.18 -10.71 17.16
C SER A 266 27.65 -11.77 16.21
N TRP A 267 26.46 -11.54 15.64
CA TRP A 267 25.89 -12.32 14.54
C TRP A 267 26.25 -11.74 13.18
N ALA A 268 26.29 -10.41 13.06
CA ALA A 268 26.41 -9.67 11.80
C ALA A 268 27.60 -8.68 11.76
N GLY A 269 28.48 -8.68 12.76
CA GLY A 269 29.51 -7.64 12.97
C GLY A 269 29.08 -6.54 13.95
N ASP A 270 27.87 -6.67 14.49
CA ASP A 270 27.25 -5.89 15.55
C ASP A 270 27.58 -6.47 16.93
N GLU A 271 28.69 -6.04 17.53
CA GLU A 271 29.06 -6.50 18.88
C GLU A 271 28.03 -6.06 19.93
N ARG A 272 27.61 -7.02 20.76
CA ARG A 272 26.65 -6.78 21.83
C ARG A 272 27.36 -6.57 23.17
N THR A 273 26.94 -5.56 23.93
CA THR A 273 27.41 -5.27 25.30
C THR A 273 26.35 -5.64 26.36
N LEU A 274 26.73 -5.61 27.64
CA LEU A 274 25.82 -5.95 28.75
C LEU A 274 25.04 -4.72 29.20
N GLU A 275 25.69 -3.56 29.12
CA GLU A 275 25.12 -2.22 29.23
C GLU A 275 24.03 -2.00 28.16
N SER A 276 23.36 -0.85 28.23
CA SER A 276 22.45 -0.44 27.15
C SER A 276 23.24 0.10 25.97
N GLN A 277 22.91 -0.36 24.77
CA GLN A 277 23.36 0.21 23.49
C GLN A 277 22.27 1.17 23.01
N ALA A 278 22.05 2.22 23.82
CA ALA A 278 21.00 3.20 23.62
C ALA A 278 21.15 3.90 22.27
N ILE A 279 20.03 4.00 21.55
CA ILE A 279 19.98 4.71 20.27
C ILE A 279 20.00 6.21 20.57
N SER A 280 20.94 6.96 19.99
CA SER A 280 21.08 8.39 20.27
C SER A 280 19.84 9.17 19.82
N GLU A 281 19.53 10.29 20.47
CA GLU A 281 18.38 11.11 20.11
C GLU A 281 18.56 11.74 18.71
N GLU A 282 19.78 12.03 18.29
CA GLU A 282 20.10 12.44 16.92
C GLU A 282 19.78 11.31 15.92
N GLN A 283 20.10 10.07 16.27
CA GLN A 283 19.80 8.91 15.43
C GLN A 283 18.29 8.63 15.36
N LYS A 284 17.56 8.63 16.48
CA LYS A 284 16.09 8.53 16.51
C LYS A 284 15.43 9.65 15.69
N LYS A 285 15.92 10.88 15.81
CA LYS A 285 15.44 12.02 15.02
C LYS A 285 15.75 11.88 13.53
N SER A 286 16.88 11.28 13.15
CA SER A 286 17.19 10.96 11.76
C SER A 286 16.21 9.93 11.17
N PHE A 287 15.69 9.03 12.00
CA PHE A 287 14.72 8.01 11.61
C PHE A 287 13.31 8.56 11.32
N GLU A 288 13.02 9.81 11.69
CA GLU A 288 11.79 10.49 11.25
C GLU A 288 11.74 10.75 9.72
N ASP A 289 12.87 10.64 9.01
CA ASP A 289 12.89 10.54 7.55
C ASP A 289 12.72 9.07 7.14
N PRO A 290 11.58 8.69 6.53
CA PRO A 290 11.31 7.30 6.18
C PRO A 290 12.32 6.70 5.21
N GLN A 291 13.06 7.50 4.43
CA GLN A 291 14.08 7.03 3.51
C GLN A 291 15.40 6.74 4.22
N VAL A 292 15.79 7.57 5.18
CA VAL A 292 16.95 7.32 6.05
C VAL A 292 16.72 6.04 6.85
N TYR A 293 15.55 5.93 7.49
CA TYR A 293 15.22 4.74 8.26
C TYR A 293 15.08 3.48 7.41
N LEU A 294 14.49 3.57 6.21
CA LEU A 294 14.42 2.45 5.27
C LEU A 294 15.82 2.01 4.78
N ALA A 295 16.73 2.96 4.50
CA ALA A 295 18.10 2.65 4.13
C ALA A 295 18.85 1.95 5.27
N PHE A 296 18.75 2.49 6.49
CA PHE A 296 19.31 1.90 7.70
C PHE A 296 18.77 0.48 7.98
N ARG A 297 17.44 0.28 7.91
CA ARG A 297 16.84 -1.06 8.03
C ARG A 297 17.33 -2.01 6.96
N LYS A 298 17.40 -1.59 5.69
CA LYS A 298 17.90 -2.42 4.60
C LYS A 298 19.36 -2.82 4.79
N GLU A 299 20.21 -1.88 5.23
CA GLU A 299 21.63 -2.15 5.49
C GLU A 299 21.82 -3.13 6.66
N LEU A 300 21.04 -2.99 7.74
CA LEU A 300 21.04 -3.94 8.84
C LEU A 300 20.53 -5.31 8.38
N GLU A 301 19.37 -5.38 7.73
CA GLU A 301 18.70 -6.62 7.38
C GLU A 301 19.51 -7.40 6.32
N ASP A 302 20.08 -6.74 5.31
CA ASP A 302 20.92 -7.37 4.27
C ASP A 302 22.08 -8.21 4.87
N LYS A 303 22.72 -7.75 5.94
CA LYS A 303 23.79 -8.47 6.66
C LYS A 303 23.30 -9.82 7.23
N TYR A 304 22.08 -9.85 7.76
CA TYR A 304 21.45 -11.06 8.29
C TYR A 304 20.97 -12.03 7.21
N TRP A 305 20.73 -11.55 5.99
CA TRP A 305 20.31 -12.38 4.86
C TRP A 305 21.49 -13.01 4.09
N ARG A 306 22.61 -12.28 3.94
CA ARG A 306 23.79 -12.73 3.14
C ARG A 306 24.67 -13.79 3.81
N ARG A 307 24.69 -13.92 5.14
CA ARG A 307 25.60 -14.81 5.89
C ARG A 307 25.33 -16.32 5.77
N PHE A 308 24.52 -16.75 4.80
CA PHE A 308 24.09 -18.15 4.62
C PHE A 308 25.24 -19.14 4.34
N SER A 309 26.29 -18.70 3.62
CA SER A 309 27.45 -19.54 3.30
C SER A 309 28.20 -20.06 4.54
N SER A 310 28.10 -19.36 5.68
CA SER A 310 28.72 -19.78 6.95
C SER A 310 28.08 -21.01 7.62
N PHE A 311 27.01 -21.57 7.05
CA PHE A 311 26.37 -22.82 7.49
C PHE A 311 26.86 -24.07 6.72
N PHE A 312 27.66 -23.93 5.67
CA PHE A 312 28.19 -25.07 4.91
C PHE A 312 29.48 -25.62 5.54
N LYS A 313 29.63 -26.95 5.50
CA LYS A 313 30.85 -27.64 5.93
C LYS A 313 32.05 -27.12 5.13
N ASP A 314 33.20 -27.06 5.80
CA ASP A 314 34.50 -26.65 5.25
C ASP A 314 34.54 -25.28 4.56
N SER A 315 33.47 -24.47 4.68
CA SER A 315 33.44 -23.12 4.11
C SER A 315 34.45 -22.20 4.80
N GLU A 316 35.14 -21.39 4.00
CA GLU A 316 36.13 -20.41 4.47
C GLU A 316 35.55 -19.53 5.59
N GLN A 317 34.30 -19.11 5.46
CA GLN A 317 33.59 -18.29 6.45
C GLN A 317 33.37 -19.04 7.77
N ASN A 318 33.00 -20.32 7.76
CA ASN A 318 32.82 -21.08 9.01
C ASN A 318 34.16 -21.33 9.71
N ASN A 319 35.19 -21.66 8.94
CA ASN A 319 36.56 -21.82 9.43
C ASN A 319 37.10 -20.53 10.06
N GLU A 320 36.81 -19.37 9.47
CA GLU A 320 37.21 -18.07 10.03
C GLU A 320 36.40 -17.68 11.27
N LEU A 321 35.10 -18.01 11.33
CA LEU A 321 34.30 -17.88 12.55
C LEU A 321 34.88 -18.72 13.69
N ARG A 322 35.35 -19.96 13.41
CA ARG A 322 35.95 -20.83 14.43
C ARG A 322 37.21 -20.21 15.04
N LYS A 323 38.11 -19.66 14.20
CA LYS A 323 39.30 -18.92 14.68
C LYS A 323 38.91 -17.69 15.48
N THR A 324 38.05 -16.84 14.91
CA THR A 324 37.61 -15.56 15.48
C THR A 324 36.96 -15.75 16.85
N PHE A 325 36.02 -16.69 16.98
CA PHE A 325 35.35 -16.95 18.25
C PHE A 325 36.29 -17.57 19.29
N THR A 326 37.20 -18.47 18.89
CA THR A 326 38.19 -19.04 19.83
C THR A 326 39.10 -17.94 20.39
N GLU A 327 39.56 -17.01 19.55
CA GLU A 327 40.41 -15.89 19.95
C GLU A 327 39.67 -14.88 20.85
N ILE A 328 38.42 -14.54 20.52
CA ILE A 328 37.58 -13.67 21.35
C ILE A 328 37.30 -14.32 22.72
N MET A 329 36.96 -15.62 22.74
CA MET A 329 36.72 -16.36 23.99
C MET A 329 37.99 -16.42 24.85
N ARG A 330 39.15 -16.69 24.23
CA ARG A 330 40.46 -16.69 24.90
C ARG A 330 40.76 -15.34 25.54
N LYS A 331 40.52 -14.23 24.82
CA LYS A 331 40.73 -12.87 25.33
C LYS A 331 39.80 -12.54 26.50
N ARG A 332 38.50 -12.84 26.39
CA ARG A 332 37.51 -12.54 27.44
C ARG A 332 37.63 -13.43 28.69
N LEU A 333 38.37 -14.54 28.60
CA LEU A 333 38.68 -15.44 29.71
C LEU A 333 40.09 -15.24 30.31
N GLU A 334 40.79 -14.15 30.01
CA GLU A 334 42.20 -13.96 30.38
C GLU A 334 42.52 -14.08 31.89
N LYS A 335 41.54 -13.79 32.76
CA LYS A 335 41.63 -13.98 34.23
C LYS A 335 41.60 -15.46 34.68
N LYS A 336 40.94 -16.34 33.92
CA LYS A 336 40.78 -17.79 34.19
C LYS A 336 40.93 -18.58 32.87
N PRO A 337 42.13 -18.60 32.25
CA PRO A 337 42.35 -19.12 30.90
C PRO A 337 42.10 -20.63 30.77
N GLU A 338 42.14 -21.38 31.87
CA GLU A 338 41.82 -22.81 31.94
C GLU A 338 40.37 -23.11 31.49
N LEU A 339 39.43 -22.20 31.72
CA LEU A 339 38.03 -22.34 31.32
C LEU A 339 37.85 -22.47 29.79
N LEU A 340 38.82 -22.02 29.00
CA LEU A 340 38.75 -22.09 27.53
C LEU A 340 38.60 -23.54 27.04
N GLN A 341 39.36 -24.47 27.64
CA GLN A 341 39.29 -25.91 27.32
C GLN A 341 37.93 -26.53 27.68
N ASP A 342 37.20 -25.89 28.58
CA ASP A 342 35.95 -26.40 29.13
C ASP A 342 34.69 -25.79 28.52
N ILE A 343 34.83 -24.68 27.77
CA ILE A 343 33.72 -23.98 27.11
C ILE A 343 33.75 -24.17 25.58
N VAL A 344 34.93 -24.17 24.94
CA VAL A 344 35.05 -24.27 23.47
C VAL A 344 34.61 -25.66 22.97
N PRO A 345 33.55 -25.76 22.15
CA PRO A 345 33.05 -27.05 21.68
C PRO A 345 33.84 -27.58 20.48
N ASP A 346 33.80 -28.90 20.31
CA ASP A 346 34.50 -29.59 19.23
C ASP A 346 33.76 -29.40 17.88
N PHE A 347 32.42 -29.34 17.91
CA PHE A 347 31.56 -29.08 16.75
C PHE A 347 31.71 -27.65 16.19
N SER A 348 31.42 -27.49 14.89
CA SER A 348 31.65 -26.22 14.19
C SER A 348 30.69 -25.10 14.61
N PRO A 349 31.10 -23.81 14.51
CA PRO A 349 30.19 -22.68 14.62
C PRO A 349 28.94 -22.89 13.75
N ASN A 350 27.82 -22.30 14.15
CA ASN A 350 26.50 -22.46 13.51
C ASN A 350 25.84 -23.86 13.60
N CYS A 351 26.52 -24.94 14.03
CA CYS A 351 25.84 -26.24 14.27
C CYS A 351 24.70 -26.09 15.29
N ARG A 352 24.94 -25.27 16.33
CA ARG A 352 23.90 -24.68 17.17
C ARG A 352 23.68 -23.23 16.78
N ARG A 353 22.48 -22.69 17.03
CA ARG A 353 22.22 -21.25 16.97
C ARG A 353 23.23 -20.52 17.87
N LEU A 354 24.05 -19.66 17.27
CA LEU A 354 25.03 -18.87 18.01
C LEU A 354 24.31 -17.96 19.02
N THR A 355 24.85 -17.84 20.22
CA THR A 355 24.29 -16.99 21.26
C THR A 355 25.30 -15.89 21.61
N PRO A 356 24.97 -14.61 21.40
CA PRO A 356 25.74 -13.50 21.94
C PRO A 356 25.72 -13.55 23.47
N GLY A 357 26.89 -13.56 24.10
CA GLY A 357 27.05 -13.65 25.55
C GLY A 357 27.73 -12.42 26.17
N PRO A 358 27.14 -11.22 26.08
CA PRO A 358 27.72 -10.01 26.65
C PRO A 358 27.88 -10.14 28.18
N GLY A 359 29.11 -9.96 28.67
CA GLY A 359 29.42 -10.06 30.10
C GLY A 359 29.36 -11.47 30.68
N TYR A 360 29.04 -12.50 29.88
CA TYR A 360 28.92 -13.88 30.36
C TYR A 360 30.28 -14.52 30.62
N LEU A 361 31.21 -14.43 29.66
CA LEU A 361 32.56 -14.99 29.82
C LEU A 361 33.30 -14.28 30.94
N GLU A 362 33.15 -12.96 30.99
CA GLU A 362 33.69 -12.09 32.02
C GLU A 362 33.15 -12.51 33.40
N ALA A 363 31.83 -12.73 33.54
CA ALA A 363 31.22 -13.20 34.78
C ALA A 363 31.76 -14.56 35.26
N LEU A 364 32.08 -15.51 34.37
CA LEU A 364 32.69 -16.79 34.77
C LEU A 364 34.08 -16.62 35.39
N THR A 365 34.77 -15.53 35.06
CA THR A 365 36.12 -15.26 35.60
C THR A 365 36.12 -14.61 36.99
N GLU A 366 34.98 -14.19 37.51
CA GLU A 366 34.89 -13.55 38.84
C GLU A 366 34.96 -14.57 39.98
N ASP A 367 35.37 -14.12 41.16
CA ASP A 367 35.63 -15.00 42.33
C ASP A 367 34.35 -15.59 42.95
N ASN A 368 33.19 -14.95 42.73
CA ASN A 368 31.91 -15.43 43.24
C ASN A 368 31.19 -16.42 42.31
N VAL A 369 31.83 -16.89 41.23
CA VAL A 369 31.23 -17.82 40.25
C VAL A 369 32.01 -19.13 40.14
N ASP A 370 31.30 -20.24 40.41
CA ASP A 370 31.77 -21.60 40.18
C ASP A 370 31.19 -22.13 38.84
N TYR A 371 32.04 -22.45 37.87
CA TYR A 371 31.65 -23.09 36.61
C TYR A 371 31.74 -24.63 36.76
N ILE A 372 30.60 -25.28 36.95
CA ILE A 372 30.51 -26.68 37.38
C ILE A 372 30.13 -27.57 36.20
N ARG A 373 31.05 -28.47 35.82
CA ARG A 373 30.81 -29.50 34.79
C ARG A 373 30.52 -30.89 35.36
N THR A 374 30.74 -31.13 36.65
CA THR A 374 30.39 -32.40 37.28
C THR A 374 28.87 -32.63 37.17
N PRO A 375 28.41 -33.81 36.71
CA PRO A 375 26.99 -34.12 36.65
C PRO A 375 26.28 -33.95 37.99
N ILE A 376 25.07 -33.39 37.97
CA ILE A 376 24.19 -33.35 39.15
C ILE A 376 23.74 -34.79 39.44
N ARG A 377 23.94 -35.24 40.68
CA ARG A 377 23.49 -36.56 41.17
C ARG A 377 22.04 -36.49 41.64
N ARG A 378 21.74 -35.49 42.48
CA ARG A 378 20.41 -35.25 43.07
C ARG A 378 20.31 -33.85 43.64
N PHE A 379 19.08 -33.44 43.92
CA PHE A 379 18.78 -32.33 44.82
C PHE A 379 18.71 -32.84 46.27
N THR A 380 18.82 -31.90 47.18
CA THR A 380 18.69 -32.07 48.63
C THR A 380 17.77 -30.98 49.17
N GLU A 381 17.36 -31.05 50.43
CA GLU A 381 16.50 -30.00 51.03
C GLU A 381 17.10 -28.59 50.94
N THR A 382 18.43 -28.46 50.92
CA THR A 382 19.17 -27.19 51.02
C THR A 382 20.00 -26.82 49.79
N GLY A 383 20.06 -27.66 48.76
CA GLY A 383 20.88 -27.42 47.57
C GLY A 383 21.11 -28.64 46.70
N ILE A 384 22.23 -28.67 45.97
CA ILE A 384 22.52 -29.66 44.92
C ILE A 384 23.72 -30.53 45.33
N GLU A 385 23.64 -31.84 45.07
CA GLU A 385 24.76 -32.79 45.21
C GLU A 385 25.23 -33.23 43.81
N THR A 386 26.53 -33.10 43.54
CA THR A 386 27.17 -33.58 42.30
C THR A 386 27.67 -35.02 42.41
N ALA A 387 27.95 -35.65 41.26
CA ALA A 387 28.36 -37.06 41.17
C ALA A 387 29.69 -37.38 41.87
N ASP A 388 30.51 -36.37 42.15
CA ASP A 388 31.73 -36.47 42.97
C ASP A 388 31.45 -36.47 44.50
N GLY A 389 30.19 -36.35 44.91
CA GLY A 389 29.77 -36.27 46.31
C GLY A 389 29.80 -34.86 46.92
N THR A 390 30.19 -33.84 46.15
CA THR A 390 30.20 -32.45 46.64
C THR A 390 28.76 -31.95 46.82
N HIS A 391 28.43 -31.50 48.03
CA HIS A 391 27.16 -30.81 48.31
C HIS A 391 27.36 -29.30 48.29
N ARG A 392 26.43 -28.59 47.63
CA ARG A 392 26.45 -27.14 47.48
C ARG A 392 25.09 -26.57 47.88
N ALA A 393 25.03 -26.01 49.09
CA ALA A 393 23.84 -25.32 49.60
C ALA A 393 23.61 -24.00 48.85
N VAL A 394 22.36 -23.73 48.45
CA VAL A 394 21.93 -22.54 47.70
C VAL A 394 20.51 -22.13 48.11
N ASP A 395 20.24 -20.82 48.15
CA ASP A 395 18.92 -20.23 48.44
C ASP A 395 17.94 -20.39 47.26
N ALA A 396 18.44 -20.39 46.03
CA ALA A 396 17.63 -20.51 44.81
C ALA A 396 18.31 -21.35 43.72
N VAL A 397 17.49 -22.00 42.89
CA VAL A 397 17.89 -22.74 41.70
C VAL A 397 17.05 -22.27 40.50
N PHE A 398 17.72 -21.73 39.48
CA PHE A 398 17.13 -21.32 38.22
C PHE A 398 17.47 -22.31 37.11
N CYS A 399 16.47 -23.02 36.62
CA CYS A 399 16.60 -23.93 35.50
C CYS A 399 16.50 -23.14 34.18
N ALA A 400 17.62 -22.98 33.49
CA ALA A 400 17.72 -22.47 32.12
C ALA A 400 17.81 -23.64 31.13
N THR A 401 17.00 -24.68 31.36
CA THR A 401 17.05 -25.98 30.69
C THR A 401 16.40 -25.99 29.31
N GLY A 402 15.73 -24.90 28.92
CA GLY A 402 15.12 -24.71 27.62
C GLY A 402 13.64 -25.10 27.61
N ALA A 403 13.14 -25.48 26.44
CA ALA A 403 11.75 -25.88 26.23
C ALA A 403 11.69 -27.16 25.40
N ASN A 404 10.49 -27.66 25.10
CA ASN A 404 10.37 -28.77 24.16
C ASN A 404 10.86 -28.37 22.76
N VAL A 405 11.96 -29.00 22.32
CA VAL A 405 12.65 -28.69 21.05
C VAL A 405 12.37 -29.71 19.94
N ASP A 406 11.68 -30.82 20.23
CA ASP A 406 11.35 -31.85 19.23
C ASP A 406 10.29 -31.39 18.20
N MET A 407 9.63 -30.25 18.47
CA MET A 407 8.54 -29.66 17.68
C MET A 407 7.28 -30.54 17.57
N VAL A 408 7.16 -31.56 18.43
CA VAL A 408 5.95 -32.34 18.63
C VAL A 408 4.89 -31.46 19.32
N PRO A 409 3.62 -31.46 18.86
CA PRO A 409 2.55 -30.67 19.50
C PRO A 409 2.41 -30.94 21.00
N ALA A 410 2.21 -29.88 21.78
CA ALA A 410 2.08 -29.98 23.24
C ALA A 410 0.78 -30.65 23.70
N PHE A 411 -0.24 -30.68 22.83
CA PHE A 411 -1.56 -31.27 23.04
C PHE A 411 -1.92 -32.18 21.85
N PRO A 412 -2.88 -33.12 22.00
CA PRO A 412 -3.27 -34.04 20.94
C PRO A 412 -3.86 -33.30 19.73
N ILE A 413 -3.39 -33.67 18.54
CA ILE A 413 -3.99 -33.25 17.27
C ILE A 413 -4.30 -34.53 16.51
N ARG A 414 -5.58 -34.91 16.40
CA ARG A 414 -5.98 -36.22 15.89
C ARG A 414 -6.73 -36.14 14.57
N ALA A 415 -6.30 -36.94 13.60
CA ALA A 415 -7.01 -37.12 12.34
C ALA A 415 -6.98 -38.61 11.94
N HIS A 416 -8.13 -39.11 11.45
CA HIS A 416 -8.27 -40.48 10.94
C HIS A 416 -7.73 -41.56 11.91
N GLY A 417 -8.04 -41.43 13.20
CA GLY A 417 -7.64 -42.37 14.26
C GLY A 417 -6.20 -42.23 14.77
N ARG A 418 -5.39 -41.31 14.23
CA ARG A 418 -3.98 -41.11 14.61
C ARG A 418 -3.78 -39.77 15.31
N ASP A 419 -2.95 -39.74 16.36
CA ASP A 419 -2.46 -38.51 17.00
C ASP A 419 -1.14 -38.08 16.36
N LEU A 420 -1.05 -36.82 15.92
CA LEU A 420 0.14 -36.24 15.34
C LEU A 420 1.36 -36.34 16.28
N ARG A 421 1.12 -36.34 17.59
CA ARG A 421 2.18 -36.50 18.58
C ARG A 421 2.87 -37.85 18.47
N ASP A 422 2.11 -38.93 18.26
CA ASP A 422 2.67 -40.28 18.18
C ASP A 422 3.30 -40.53 16.79
N VAL A 423 2.79 -39.89 15.74
CA VAL A 423 3.39 -39.92 14.38
C VAL A 423 4.77 -39.23 14.36
N TRP A 424 4.94 -38.11 15.07
CA TRP A 424 6.20 -37.32 15.07
C TRP A 424 7.18 -37.65 16.20
N ARG A 425 6.72 -38.21 17.33
CA ARG A 425 7.59 -38.60 18.45
C ARG A 425 8.52 -39.75 18.03
N ALA A 426 9.77 -39.70 18.48
CA ALA A 426 10.70 -40.82 18.34
C ALA A 426 10.46 -41.88 19.41
N SER A 427 10.67 -43.15 19.06
CA SER A 427 10.81 -44.21 20.06
C SER A 427 12.01 -43.90 20.98
N SER A 428 11.85 -44.20 22.26
CA SER A 428 12.97 -44.33 23.21
C SER A 428 13.83 -45.56 22.90
N ASP A 429 13.20 -46.55 22.25
CA ASP A 429 13.73 -47.89 22.13
C ASP A 429 14.50 -47.99 20.81
N SER A 430 15.78 -48.37 20.95
CA SER A 430 16.72 -48.60 19.84
C SER A 430 16.52 -49.94 19.14
N ASP A 431 15.67 -50.80 19.69
CA ASP A 431 15.33 -52.09 19.12
C ASP A 431 14.09 -51.92 18.22
N GLY A 432 14.31 -52.04 16.92
CA GLY A 432 13.32 -51.70 15.91
C GLY A 432 12.20 -52.73 15.77
N ASP A 433 10.99 -52.36 16.19
CA ASP A 433 9.78 -52.78 15.46
C ASP A 433 9.67 -51.91 14.20
N ALA A 434 10.31 -52.36 13.12
CA ALA A 434 10.30 -51.68 11.82
C ALA A 434 8.95 -51.77 11.08
N ASP A 435 7.92 -52.34 11.72
CA ASP A 435 6.63 -52.67 11.12
C ASP A 435 5.53 -51.60 11.37
N ASP A 436 5.71 -50.70 12.36
CA ASP A 436 4.84 -49.52 12.51
C ASP A 436 5.25 -48.40 11.55
N ASN A 437 4.94 -48.61 10.27
CA ASN A 437 5.14 -47.69 9.15
C ASN A 437 4.38 -46.34 9.31
N GLN A 438 3.71 -46.11 10.45
CA GLN A 438 3.01 -44.88 10.79
C GLN A 438 3.82 -43.95 11.71
N ARG A 439 4.84 -44.45 12.42
CA ARG A 439 5.75 -43.63 13.25
C ARG A 439 6.93 -43.14 12.42
N ARG A 440 7.07 -41.82 12.28
CA ARG A 440 8.18 -41.20 11.54
C ARG A 440 9.39 -40.88 12.43
N GLY A 441 9.19 -40.61 13.71
CA GLY A 441 10.28 -40.31 14.67
C GLY A 441 10.90 -38.91 14.58
N PHE A 442 10.36 -38.08 13.69
CA PHE A 442 10.68 -36.66 13.51
C PHE A 442 9.45 -35.89 12.99
N PRO A 443 9.45 -34.55 13.03
CA PRO A 443 8.39 -33.73 12.45
C PRO A 443 8.31 -33.86 10.92
N TYR A 444 7.44 -34.76 10.47
CA TYR A 444 7.18 -35.04 9.06
C TYR A 444 6.25 -33.98 8.47
N THR A 445 6.76 -33.14 7.57
CA THR A 445 6.02 -31.99 7.01
C THR A 445 6.31 -31.78 5.52
N TYR A 446 5.32 -31.34 4.76
CA TYR A 446 5.54 -30.77 3.43
C TYR A 446 5.85 -29.25 3.54
N LEU A 447 7.01 -28.84 3.04
CA LEU A 447 7.55 -27.46 3.02
C LEU A 447 7.55 -26.72 4.39
N GLY A 448 7.40 -27.42 5.51
CA GLY A 448 7.17 -26.80 6.82
C GLY A 448 5.85 -26.04 6.95
N LEU A 449 4.83 -26.43 6.17
CA LEU A 449 3.54 -25.75 6.06
C LEU A 449 2.38 -26.62 6.52
N ALA A 450 2.37 -27.91 6.18
CA ALA A 450 1.34 -28.89 6.52
C ALA A 450 1.95 -30.29 6.64
N THR A 451 1.15 -31.31 6.97
CA THR A 451 1.59 -32.71 7.09
C THR A 451 0.56 -33.69 6.49
N PRO A 452 0.97 -34.73 5.76
CA PRO A 452 0.05 -35.67 5.12
C PRO A 452 -0.88 -36.38 6.11
N GLY A 453 -2.15 -36.54 5.73
CA GLY A 453 -3.18 -37.17 6.54
C GLY A 453 -3.73 -36.33 7.70
N PHE A 454 -3.40 -35.04 7.79
CA PHE A 454 -3.99 -34.07 8.72
C PHE A 454 -4.58 -32.88 7.94
N PRO A 455 -5.82 -33.00 7.42
CA PRO A 455 -6.36 -32.03 6.48
C PRO A 455 -6.65 -30.66 7.12
N ASN A 456 -6.52 -29.59 6.35
CA ASN A 456 -6.73 -28.20 6.78
C ASN A 456 -5.90 -27.77 8.03
N LEU A 457 -4.85 -28.51 8.39
CA LEU A 457 -3.92 -28.18 9.48
C LEU A 457 -2.67 -27.51 8.91
N PHE A 458 -2.37 -26.31 9.40
CA PHE A 458 -1.25 -25.50 8.92
C PHE A 458 -0.35 -25.01 10.06
N PHE A 459 0.97 -25.07 9.85
CA PHE A 459 1.96 -24.71 10.86
C PHE A 459 2.55 -23.31 10.60
N VAL A 460 2.16 -22.32 11.38
CA VAL A 460 2.79 -20.99 11.38
C VAL A 460 4.04 -21.06 12.26
N HIS A 461 5.20 -20.82 11.69
CA HIS A 461 6.49 -20.91 12.37
C HIS A 461 6.77 -22.30 13.01
N GLY A 462 6.22 -23.38 12.44
CA GLY A 462 6.49 -24.77 12.86
C GLY A 462 7.83 -25.33 12.36
N PRO A 463 7.96 -26.67 12.24
CA PRO A 463 9.11 -27.33 11.60
C PRO A 463 9.41 -26.77 10.21
N HIS A 464 10.68 -26.68 9.84
CA HIS A 464 11.17 -26.04 8.61
C HIS A 464 10.61 -24.61 8.37
N GLY A 465 10.10 -23.94 9.40
CA GLY A 465 9.33 -22.69 9.27
C GLY A 465 10.16 -21.47 8.89
N THR A 466 11.46 -21.47 9.12
CA THR A 466 12.38 -20.33 8.91
C THR A 466 13.73 -20.78 8.38
N GLY A 467 14.37 -19.99 7.50
CA GLY A 467 15.78 -20.18 7.15
C GLY A 467 16.72 -20.06 8.36
N PRO A 468 17.97 -20.56 8.26
CA PRO A 468 19.01 -20.33 9.26
C PRO A 468 19.60 -18.91 9.16
N SER A 469 19.43 -18.24 8.01
CA SER A 469 19.62 -16.79 7.83
C SER A 469 18.28 -16.04 7.85
N GLY A 470 18.32 -14.70 7.78
CA GLY A 470 17.15 -13.83 7.72
C GLY A 470 16.41 -13.62 9.05
N THR A 471 15.19 -13.09 8.98
CA THR A 471 14.43 -12.58 10.13
C THR A 471 13.11 -13.33 10.34
N VAL A 472 12.76 -13.56 11.62
CA VAL A 472 11.53 -14.30 11.99
C VAL A 472 10.25 -13.58 11.55
N PRO A 473 10.05 -12.26 11.78
CA PRO A 473 8.83 -11.57 11.37
C PRO A 473 8.54 -11.70 9.88
N HIS A 474 9.51 -11.40 9.01
CA HIS A 474 9.36 -11.53 7.56
C HIS A 474 8.96 -12.95 7.14
N SER A 475 9.59 -13.98 7.73
CA SER A 475 9.28 -15.37 7.39
C SER A 475 7.86 -15.80 7.79
N VAL A 476 7.34 -15.26 8.89
CA VAL A 476 5.94 -15.45 9.33
C VAL A 476 4.97 -14.72 8.40
N GLU A 477 5.24 -13.45 8.07
CA GLU A 477 4.44 -12.67 7.12
C GLU A 477 4.34 -13.38 5.75
N ASN A 478 5.43 -14.01 5.30
CA ASN A 478 5.46 -14.83 4.09
C ASN A 478 4.58 -16.09 4.21
N GLN A 479 4.71 -16.88 5.29
CA GLN A 479 3.85 -18.06 5.52
C GLN A 479 2.35 -17.68 5.54
N LEU A 480 1.99 -16.57 6.18
CA LEU A 480 0.60 -16.07 6.20
C LEU A 480 0.14 -15.59 4.81
N GLY A 481 1.04 -15.05 3.98
CA GLY A 481 0.78 -14.77 2.57
C GLY A 481 0.45 -16.02 1.76
N TYR A 482 1.19 -17.12 1.99
CA TYR A 482 0.92 -18.43 1.40
C TYR A 482 -0.44 -18.98 1.88
N PHE A 483 -0.68 -19.02 3.19
CA PHE A 483 -1.93 -19.55 3.74
C PHE A 483 -3.15 -18.74 3.28
N ALA A 484 -3.03 -17.42 3.10
CA ALA A 484 -4.11 -16.62 2.52
C ALA A 484 -4.48 -17.04 1.07
N LYS A 485 -3.51 -17.51 0.26
CA LYS A 485 -3.81 -18.09 -1.07
C LYS A 485 -4.58 -19.40 -0.94
N VAL A 486 -4.15 -20.29 -0.04
CA VAL A 486 -4.83 -21.56 0.24
C VAL A 486 -6.26 -21.34 0.74
N LEU A 487 -6.45 -20.42 1.69
CA LEU A 487 -7.77 -20.05 2.23
C LEU A 487 -8.70 -19.49 1.14
N ARG A 488 -8.21 -18.61 0.26
CA ARG A 488 -9.02 -18.12 -0.89
C ARG A 488 -9.40 -19.25 -1.84
N LYS A 489 -8.53 -20.23 -2.08
CA LYS A 489 -8.85 -21.44 -2.88
C LYS A 489 -9.98 -22.25 -2.21
N LEU A 490 -9.86 -22.53 -0.91
CA LEU A 490 -10.88 -23.24 -0.13
C LEU A 490 -12.25 -22.54 -0.16
N ALA A 491 -12.24 -21.21 -0.09
CA ALA A 491 -13.45 -20.40 -0.10
C ALA A 491 -14.14 -20.37 -1.48
N ARG A 492 -13.35 -20.27 -2.56
CA ARG A 492 -13.85 -20.09 -3.94
C ARG A 492 -14.25 -21.41 -4.61
N GLU A 493 -13.42 -22.45 -4.48
CA GLU A 493 -13.61 -23.73 -5.18
C GLU A 493 -14.46 -24.73 -4.40
N GLY A 494 -14.82 -24.43 -3.15
CA GLY A 494 -15.62 -25.34 -2.32
C GLY A 494 -14.86 -26.60 -1.94
N VAL A 495 -13.55 -26.48 -1.80
CA VAL A 495 -12.74 -27.50 -1.15
C VAL A 495 -13.21 -27.58 0.30
N LYS A 496 -13.65 -28.77 0.69
CA LYS A 496 -13.97 -29.16 2.06
C LYS A 496 -12.66 -29.34 2.84
N SER A 497 -11.72 -30.08 2.28
CA SER A 497 -10.42 -30.31 2.90
C SER A 497 -9.27 -30.37 1.90
N VAL A 498 -8.12 -29.82 2.28
CA VAL A 498 -6.86 -29.89 1.54
C VAL A 498 -5.77 -30.49 2.43
N VAL A 499 -4.92 -31.35 1.86
CA VAL A 499 -3.84 -32.06 2.57
C VAL A 499 -2.69 -32.30 1.58
N PRO A 500 -1.41 -32.18 1.97
CA PRO A 500 -0.32 -32.49 1.05
C PRO A 500 -0.28 -34.01 0.82
N SER A 501 0.06 -34.43 -0.39
CA SER A 501 0.27 -35.85 -0.71
C SER A 501 1.46 -36.41 0.08
N ALA A 502 1.43 -37.72 0.37
CA ALA A 502 2.55 -38.38 1.05
C ALA A 502 3.85 -38.31 0.22
N ALA A 503 3.76 -38.55 -1.10
CA ALA A 503 4.89 -38.51 -2.02
C ALA A 503 5.63 -37.16 -1.97
N ALA A 504 4.92 -36.04 -2.14
CA ALA A 504 5.55 -34.72 -2.11
C ALA A 504 6.18 -34.36 -0.75
N ALA A 505 5.68 -34.94 0.35
CA ALA A 505 6.28 -34.79 1.68
C ALA A 505 7.50 -35.70 1.88
N ASP A 506 7.47 -36.93 1.37
CA ASP A 506 8.61 -37.86 1.40
C ASP A 506 9.78 -37.33 0.54
N GLU A 507 9.50 -36.87 -0.69
CA GLU A 507 10.49 -36.24 -1.59
C GLU A 507 11.08 -34.95 -0.99
N PHE A 508 10.26 -34.12 -0.33
CA PHE A 508 10.76 -32.95 0.39
C PHE A 508 11.67 -33.34 1.56
N VAL A 509 11.37 -34.44 2.26
CA VAL A 509 12.19 -34.96 3.36
C VAL A 509 13.51 -35.55 2.86
N GLU A 510 13.52 -36.22 1.71
CA GLU A 510 14.75 -36.68 1.05
C GLU A 510 15.64 -35.48 0.67
N TYR A 511 15.05 -34.42 0.09
CA TYR A 511 15.77 -33.17 -0.19
C TYR A 511 16.31 -32.50 1.08
N VAL A 512 15.53 -32.48 2.18
CA VAL A 512 15.95 -31.99 3.50
C VAL A 512 17.20 -32.73 3.99
N ASP A 513 17.20 -34.07 3.95
CA ASP A 513 18.31 -34.89 4.40
C ASP A 513 19.58 -34.65 3.54
N ALA A 514 19.41 -34.67 2.21
CA ALA A 514 20.50 -34.44 1.26
C ALA A 514 21.10 -33.03 1.40
N PHE A 515 20.26 -32.00 1.58
CA PHE A 515 20.73 -30.63 1.81
C PHE A 515 21.49 -30.52 3.13
N PHE A 516 20.93 -30.97 4.25
CA PHE A 516 21.57 -30.76 5.55
C PHE A 516 22.86 -31.58 5.74
N ALA A 517 23.03 -32.69 5.02
CA ALA A 517 24.29 -33.44 4.99
C ALA A 517 25.50 -32.57 4.58
N THR A 518 25.31 -31.54 3.73
CA THR A 518 26.36 -30.60 3.31
C THR A 518 26.64 -29.47 4.31
N THR A 519 25.90 -29.41 5.42
CA THR A 519 25.90 -28.28 6.35
C THR A 519 26.46 -28.64 7.72
N VAL A 520 27.04 -27.67 8.42
CA VAL A 520 27.57 -27.84 9.78
C VAL A 520 26.49 -28.17 10.81
N LEU A 521 25.21 -28.01 10.46
CA LEU A 521 24.09 -28.44 11.32
C LEU A 521 24.09 -29.97 11.54
N ALA A 522 24.73 -30.73 10.65
CA ALA A 522 24.91 -32.17 10.77
C ALA A 522 26.16 -32.59 11.59
N ASP A 523 26.93 -31.66 12.18
CA ASP A 523 28.19 -31.94 12.91
C ASP A 523 27.96 -32.55 14.33
N GLY A 524 26.93 -33.40 14.49
CA GLY A 524 26.70 -34.17 15.72
C GLY A 524 26.33 -33.36 16.97
N CYS A 525 26.12 -32.05 16.89
CA CYS A 525 25.77 -31.27 18.08
C CYS A 525 24.30 -31.46 18.50
N SER A 526 24.03 -31.62 19.80
CA SER A 526 22.67 -31.57 20.37
C SER A 526 22.11 -30.14 20.20
N SER A 527 21.23 -29.89 19.23
CA SER A 527 20.69 -28.57 18.90
C SER A 527 19.16 -28.57 18.92
N TRP A 528 18.51 -27.43 19.09
CA TRP A 528 17.06 -27.36 18.84
C TRP A 528 16.72 -27.59 17.35
N TYR A 529 17.72 -27.47 16.46
CA TYR A 529 17.59 -27.82 15.05
C TYR A 529 17.31 -29.32 14.80
N ASN A 530 17.80 -30.22 15.66
CA ASN A 530 17.62 -31.68 15.59
C ASN A 530 16.90 -32.26 16.81
N GLY A 531 15.99 -31.50 17.43
CA GLY A 531 15.19 -31.98 18.56
C GLY A 531 16.01 -32.35 19.79
N GLY A 532 17.20 -31.74 19.95
CA GLY A 532 18.14 -32.02 21.04
C GLY A 532 18.98 -33.29 20.86
N ARG A 533 18.86 -33.99 19.72
CA ARG A 533 19.49 -35.30 19.50
C ARG A 533 20.73 -35.18 18.59
N PRO A 534 21.96 -35.41 19.10
CA PRO A 534 23.17 -35.55 18.29
C PRO A 534 22.96 -36.46 17.08
N GLY A 535 23.28 -35.99 15.87
CA GLY A 535 23.09 -36.75 14.63
C GLY A 535 21.64 -36.93 14.17
N GLY A 536 20.65 -36.40 14.89
CA GLY A 536 19.24 -36.43 14.48
C GLY A 536 18.96 -35.57 13.25
N ARG A 537 17.89 -35.91 12.51
CA ARG A 537 17.37 -35.15 11.36
C ARG A 537 17.16 -33.67 11.71
N ILE A 538 17.55 -32.77 10.81
CA ILE A 538 17.38 -31.33 11.01
C ILE A 538 15.98 -30.91 10.56
N HIS A 539 15.15 -30.54 11.53
CA HIS A 539 13.76 -30.11 11.32
C HIS A 539 13.46 -28.69 11.83
N GLY A 540 14.38 -28.07 12.58
CA GLY A 540 14.13 -26.76 13.18
C GLY A 540 14.24 -25.56 12.23
N VAL A 541 14.93 -25.73 11.10
CA VAL A 541 15.14 -24.69 10.08
C VAL A 541 14.87 -25.22 8.68
N TRP A 542 14.67 -24.32 7.73
CA TRP A 542 14.43 -24.62 6.32
C TRP A 542 15.72 -25.10 5.62
N PRO A 543 15.66 -26.10 4.71
CA PRO A 543 16.78 -26.54 3.88
C PRO A 543 17.10 -25.51 2.77
N GLY A 544 17.80 -24.44 3.13
CA GLY A 544 18.10 -23.32 2.22
C GLY A 544 18.15 -21.96 2.91
N SER A 545 18.42 -20.91 2.15
CA SER A 545 18.49 -19.54 2.69
C SER A 545 17.12 -18.92 2.97
N ALA A 546 17.09 -17.81 3.71
CA ALA A 546 15.89 -16.98 3.84
C ALA A 546 15.32 -16.52 2.47
N GLY A 547 16.20 -16.21 1.50
CA GLY A 547 15.83 -15.88 0.12
C GLY A 547 15.16 -17.06 -0.58
N HIS A 548 15.71 -18.26 -0.42
CA HIS A 548 15.17 -19.48 -1.01
C HIS A 548 13.76 -19.80 -0.51
N VAL A 549 13.55 -19.88 0.81
CA VAL A 549 12.21 -20.15 1.38
C VAL A 549 11.21 -19.04 1.02
N THR A 550 11.68 -17.80 0.89
CA THR A 550 10.85 -16.65 0.49
C THR A 550 10.34 -16.80 -0.95
N ALA A 551 11.19 -17.28 -1.86
CA ALA A 551 10.81 -17.57 -3.24
C ALA A 551 9.89 -18.80 -3.35
N VAL A 552 10.25 -19.91 -2.68
CA VAL A 552 9.45 -21.16 -2.68
C VAL A 552 8.03 -20.93 -2.16
N ARG A 553 7.86 -20.14 -1.09
CA ARG A 553 6.54 -19.85 -0.51
C ARG A 553 5.80 -18.68 -1.20
N ARG A 554 6.32 -18.15 -2.30
CA ARG A 554 5.64 -17.09 -3.05
C ARG A 554 4.37 -17.61 -3.73
N GLU A 555 4.42 -18.79 -4.35
CA GLU A 555 3.28 -19.45 -5.01
C GLU A 555 3.10 -20.89 -4.50
N PRO A 556 1.88 -21.33 -4.15
CA PRO A 556 1.62 -22.74 -3.85
C PRO A 556 1.76 -23.64 -5.09
N ARG A 557 2.52 -24.73 -4.94
CA ARG A 557 2.55 -25.87 -5.88
C ARG A 557 1.26 -26.69 -5.70
N TRP A 558 0.19 -26.32 -6.40
CA TRP A 558 -1.15 -26.89 -6.19
C TRP A 558 -1.24 -28.38 -6.55
N GLU A 559 -0.35 -28.87 -7.41
CA GLU A 559 -0.26 -30.26 -7.84
C GLU A 559 0.21 -31.21 -6.73
N ASP A 560 0.92 -30.70 -5.71
CA ASP A 560 1.45 -31.50 -4.59
C ASP A 560 0.36 -31.83 -3.53
N TRP A 561 -0.85 -31.27 -3.66
CA TRP A 561 -1.95 -31.36 -2.69
C TRP A 561 -3.14 -32.19 -3.20
N GLU A 562 -3.78 -32.88 -2.26
CA GLU A 562 -5.02 -33.62 -2.44
C GLU A 562 -6.22 -32.81 -1.91
N TYR A 563 -7.38 -32.95 -2.56
CA TYR A 563 -8.57 -32.13 -2.31
C TYR A 563 -9.84 -32.97 -2.18
N GLU A 564 -10.59 -32.81 -1.07
CA GLU A 564 -12.00 -33.22 -0.97
C GLU A 564 -12.89 -31.99 -1.23
N TYR A 565 -13.97 -32.16 -2.00
CA TYR A 565 -14.92 -31.09 -2.33
C TYR A 565 -16.23 -31.24 -1.56
N LEU A 566 -16.91 -30.11 -1.33
CA LEU A 566 -18.21 -30.05 -0.67
C LEU A 566 -19.32 -30.74 -1.50
N GLY A 567 -20.36 -31.21 -0.82
CA GLY A 567 -21.54 -31.84 -1.40
C GLY A 567 -21.41 -33.35 -1.62
N GLU A 568 -22.55 -34.06 -1.59
CA GLU A 568 -22.61 -35.54 -1.64
C GLU A 568 -21.92 -36.14 -2.87
N SER A 569 -22.03 -35.47 -4.02
CA SER A 569 -21.43 -35.93 -5.28
C SER A 569 -19.91 -35.74 -5.35
N ARG A 570 -19.34 -34.94 -4.44
CA ARG A 570 -17.93 -34.50 -4.42
C ARG A 570 -17.43 -33.96 -5.76
N ASN A 571 -18.33 -33.48 -6.62
CA ASN A 571 -17.98 -32.97 -7.94
C ASN A 571 -17.30 -31.60 -7.79
N ARG A 572 -16.01 -31.54 -8.15
CA ARG A 572 -15.16 -30.33 -8.05
C ARG A 572 -15.72 -29.08 -8.74
N PHE A 573 -16.61 -29.25 -9.72
CA PHE A 573 -17.23 -28.14 -10.44
C PHE A 573 -18.59 -27.72 -9.86
N ALA A 574 -19.26 -28.57 -9.08
CA ALA A 574 -20.61 -28.31 -8.57
C ALA A 574 -20.67 -27.08 -7.65
N TRP A 575 -19.71 -26.96 -6.73
CA TRP A 575 -19.55 -25.73 -5.96
C TRP A 575 -18.93 -24.63 -6.83
N TYR A 576 -17.80 -24.91 -7.50
CA TYR A 576 -16.98 -23.89 -8.15
C TYR A 576 -17.74 -23.08 -9.22
N PHE A 577 -18.47 -23.75 -10.11
CA PHE A 577 -19.30 -23.08 -11.13
C PHE A 577 -20.66 -22.61 -10.58
N GLY A 578 -21.10 -23.15 -9.44
CA GLY A 578 -22.38 -22.78 -8.81
C GLY A 578 -23.57 -22.99 -9.74
N ASN A 579 -24.33 -21.92 -9.97
CA ASN A 579 -25.49 -21.92 -10.86
C ASN A 579 -25.15 -21.63 -12.33
N GLY A 580 -23.86 -21.38 -12.63
CA GLY A 580 -23.35 -21.05 -13.97
C GLY A 580 -23.20 -19.56 -14.25
N TRP A 581 -23.46 -18.68 -13.27
CA TRP A 581 -23.41 -17.22 -13.40
C TRP A 581 -22.36 -16.59 -12.47
N THR A 582 -22.02 -15.34 -12.78
CA THR A 582 -21.33 -14.39 -11.90
C THR A 582 -22.34 -13.44 -11.25
N ALA A 583 -22.01 -12.90 -10.08
CA ALA A 583 -22.79 -11.86 -9.42
C ALA A 583 -22.81 -10.57 -10.27
N LYS A 584 -21.71 -10.31 -11.00
CA LYS A 584 -21.60 -9.22 -11.97
C LYS A 584 -22.68 -9.26 -13.07
N GLU A 585 -23.15 -10.43 -13.51
CA GLU A 585 -24.23 -10.53 -14.51
C GLU A 585 -25.61 -10.12 -13.95
N GLN A 586 -25.77 -10.08 -12.63
CA GLN A 586 -26.99 -9.60 -11.98
C GLN A 586 -26.99 -8.08 -11.70
N ASP A 587 -25.86 -7.40 -11.89
CA ASP A 587 -25.76 -5.93 -11.83
C ASP A 587 -25.77 -5.34 -13.25
N PRO A 588 -26.87 -4.70 -13.70
CA PRO A 588 -26.95 -4.08 -15.04
C PRO A 588 -25.92 -2.98 -15.30
N ASN A 589 -25.20 -2.51 -14.27
CA ASN A 589 -24.17 -1.47 -14.38
C ASN A 589 -22.75 -2.04 -14.52
N SER A 590 -22.56 -3.35 -14.33
CA SER A 590 -21.25 -4.01 -14.39
C SER A 590 -20.77 -4.24 -15.82
N ASP A 591 -19.49 -4.00 -16.09
CA ASP A 591 -18.88 -4.32 -17.39
C ASP A 591 -18.43 -5.78 -17.45
N MET A 592 -19.27 -6.61 -18.04
CA MET A 592 -18.98 -8.04 -18.29
C MET A 592 -17.82 -8.26 -19.29
N THR A 593 -17.35 -7.21 -19.94
CA THR A 593 -16.36 -7.26 -21.03
C THR A 593 -15.08 -6.49 -20.72
N SER A 594 -14.76 -6.27 -19.44
CA SER A 594 -13.59 -5.46 -19.02
C SER A 594 -12.24 -5.92 -19.56
N TYR A 595 -12.11 -7.19 -19.99
CA TYR A 595 -10.92 -7.72 -20.64
C TYR A 595 -10.72 -7.20 -22.08
N LEU A 596 -11.78 -6.71 -22.75
CA LEU A 596 -11.72 -6.06 -24.06
C LEU A 596 -11.17 -4.63 -23.93
N ARG A 597 -9.85 -4.56 -23.75
CA ARG A 597 -9.05 -3.33 -23.71
C ARG A 597 -8.46 -3.03 -25.09
N VAL A 598 -7.77 -1.91 -25.27
CA VAL A 598 -7.01 -1.64 -26.50
C VAL A 598 -5.73 -2.51 -26.51
N PRO A 599 -5.43 -3.44 -27.45
CA PRO A 599 -4.08 -4.01 -27.68
C PRO A 599 -2.85 -3.08 -27.78
N GLY A 600 -2.94 -1.81 -27.37
CA GLY A 600 -1.84 -0.85 -27.18
C GLY A 600 -1.87 -0.20 -25.79
N GLU A 601 -2.90 -0.49 -25.00
CA GLU A 601 -3.04 -0.33 -23.55
C GLU A 601 -2.98 -1.71 -22.85
N ILE A 602 -3.23 -2.81 -23.57
CA ILE A 602 -2.90 -4.17 -23.15
C ILE A 602 -1.39 -4.28 -23.14
N ASP A 603 -0.83 -4.29 -21.94
CA ASP A 603 0.42 -5.00 -21.70
C ASP A 603 0.13 -6.50 -21.87
N LEU A 604 0.85 -7.16 -22.78
CA LEU A 604 0.71 -8.60 -23.01
C LEU A 604 1.11 -9.43 -21.78
N ARG A 605 1.88 -8.84 -20.84
CA ARG A 605 2.23 -9.45 -19.55
C ARG A 605 1.05 -9.47 -18.56
N ASP A 606 0.10 -8.55 -18.71
CA ASP A 606 -1.07 -8.40 -17.82
C ASP A 606 -2.39 -8.80 -18.52
N LEU A 607 -2.32 -9.43 -19.69
CA LEU A 607 -3.47 -9.85 -20.48
C LEU A 607 -4.12 -11.08 -19.84
N HIS A 608 -5.31 -10.90 -19.26
CA HIS A 608 -6.03 -11.88 -18.44
C HIS A 608 -5.36 -12.26 -17.09
N GLU A 609 -4.18 -11.72 -16.78
CA GLU A 609 -3.46 -11.96 -15.52
C GLU A 609 -3.69 -10.86 -14.45
N SER A 610 -4.17 -9.69 -14.84
CA SER A 610 -4.47 -8.58 -13.92
C SER A 610 -5.81 -8.74 -13.19
N CYS A 611 -5.80 -8.71 -11.86
CA CYS A 611 -7.00 -8.46 -11.04
C CYS A 611 -7.21 -6.94 -10.88
N ASP A 612 -8.45 -6.45 -11.05
CA ASP A 612 -8.82 -5.03 -11.02
C ASP A 612 -8.17 -4.24 -9.84
N THR A 613 -7.13 -3.42 -10.11
CA THR A 613 -6.31 -2.72 -9.09
C THR A 613 -6.73 -1.27 -8.80
N ASP A 614 -7.81 -0.76 -9.41
CA ASP A 614 -8.24 0.64 -9.33
C ASP A 614 -9.00 1.04 -8.04
N ILE A 615 -8.89 0.23 -6.98
CA ILE A 615 -9.58 0.46 -5.70
C ILE A 615 -8.59 1.02 -4.66
N ALA A 616 -8.97 2.14 -4.02
CA ALA A 616 -8.16 2.76 -2.98
C ALA A 616 -7.91 1.81 -1.79
N PRO A 617 -6.68 1.73 -1.25
CA PRO A 617 -6.41 0.92 -0.07
C PRO A 617 -7.17 1.47 1.17
N PRO A 618 -7.59 0.58 2.09
CA PRO A 618 -8.15 0.96 3.39
C PRO A 618 -7.32 2.03 4.11
N LYS A 619 -7.97 2.86 4.96
CA LYS A 619 -7.30 4.03 5.58
C LYS A 619 -6.11 3.63 6.48
N ASP A 620 -6.20 2.46 7.09
CA ASP A 620 -5.19 1.76 7.88
C ASP A 620 -3.98 1.25 7.06
N GLN A 621 -4.10 1.23 5.73
CA GLN A 621 -3.06 0.78 4.79
C GLN A 621 -2.48 1.95 3.97
N GLN A 622 -2.86 3.20 4.29
CA GLN A 622 -2.35 4.40 3.65
C GLN A 622 -1.11 4.90 4.39
N HIS A 623 -0.05 5.25 3.67
CA HIS A 623 1.15 5.81 4.28
C HIS A 623 0.83 7.10 5.03
N PRO A 624 1.32 7.28 6.28
CA PRO A 624 1.19 8.53 7.01
C PRO A 624 1.99 9.63 6.30
N VAL A 625 1.37 10.79 6.11
CA VAL A 625 1.97 11.94 5.42
C VAL A 625 1.96 13.16 6.33
N ARG A 626 3.08 13.90 6.41
CA ARG A 626 3.13 15.16 7.17
C ARG A 626 2.21 16.17 6.49
N TRP A 627 1.35 16.86 7.25
CA TRP A 627 0.33 17.75 6.66
C TRP A 627 0.93 18.73 5.63
N TYR A 628 2.01 19.43 5.99
CA TYR A 628 2.71 20.43 5.16
C TYR A 628 3.50 19.85 3.96
N ARG A 629 3.55 18.52 3.80
CA ARG A 629 4.12 17.82 2.63
C ARG A 629 3.11 16.96 1.87
N SER A 630 1.95 16.73 2.47
CA SER A 630 0.86 15.94 1.87
C SER A 630 0.44 16.48 0.50
N THR A 631 -0.09 15.60 -0.34
CA THR A 631 -0.83 15.96 -1.56
C THR A 631 -1.82 17.10 -1.29
N PHE A 632 -2.64 17.00 -0.25
CA PHE A 632 -3.69 17.99 0.05
C PHE A 632 -3.14 19.41 0.31
N TYR A 633 -2.05 19.53 1.08
CA TYR A 633 -1.40 20.82 1.29
C TYR A 633 -0.84 21.39 -0.02
N ASN A 634 -0.14 20.59 -0.82
CA ASN A 634 0.44 21.07 -2.07
C ASN A 634 -0.64 21.47 -3.09
N MET A 635 -1.75 20.74 -3.17
CA MET A 635 -2.91 21.12 -3.97
C MET A 635 -3.59 22.39 -3.45
N THR A 636 -3.59 22.62 -2.13
CA THR A 636 -4.06 23.89 -1.53
C THR A 636 -3.15 25.06 -1.90
N ILE A 637 -1.82 24.91 -1.83
CA ILE A 637 -0.89 25.97 -2.27
C ILE A 637 -1.01 26.23 -3.77
N LEU A 638 -1.11 25.19 -4.61
CA LEU A 638 -1.37 25.34 -6.04
C LEU A 638 -2.69 26.08 -6.30
N GLY A 639 -3.73 25.78 -5.51
CA GLY A 639 -5.00 26.49 -5.49
C GLY A 639 -4.85 27.97 -5.10
N LEU A 640 -4.07 28.30 -4.07
CA LEU A 640 -3.84 29.69 -3.66
C LEU A 640 -3.03 30.48 -4.71
N CYS A 641 -2.02 29.87 -5.35
CA CYS A 641 -1.36 30.45 -6.52
C CYS A 641 -2.36 30.72 -7.64
N ASN A 642 -3.31 29.81 -7.84
CA ASN A 642 -4.38 29.94 -8.83
C ASN A 642 -5.33 31.09 -8.56
N LEU A 643 -5.83 31.16 -7.32
CA LEU A 643 -6.65 32.27 -6.86
C LEU A 643 -5.92 33.58 -7.10
N ALA A 644 -4.66 33.66 -6.68
CA ALA A 644 -3.86 34.88 -6.75
C ALA A 644 -3.57 35.36 -8.17
N ALA A 645 -3.21 34.46 -9.10
CA ALA A 645 -2.80 34.80 -10.45
C ALA A 645 -3.92 34.67 -11.50
N PRO A 646 -4.18 33.50 -12.13
CA PRO A 646 -5.21 33.37 -13.18
C PRO A 646 -6.65 33.56 -12.67
N GLY A 647 -6.92 33.32 -11.39
CA GLY A 647 -8.24 33.53 -10.78
C GLY A 647 -8.65 34.99 -10.72
N ILE A 648 -7.76 35.87 -10.25
CA ILE A 648 -7.99 37.33 -10.32
C ILE A 648 -7.96 37.85 -11.77
N TRP A 649 -7.14 37.25 -12.66
CA TRP A 649 -7.19 37.58 -14.09
C TRP A 649 -8.55 37.25 -14.72
N GLY A 650 -9.10 36.08 -14.43
CA GLY A 650 -10.45 35.67 -14.83
C GLY A 650 -11.51 36.58 -14.22
N ALA A 651 -11.33 37.00 -12.95
CA ALA A 651 -12.20 37.96 -12.29
C ALA A 651 -12.29 39.29 -13.06
N MET A 652 -11.15 39.88 -13.45
CA MET A 652 -11.12 41.12 -14.24
C MET A 652 -11.86 40.98 -15.58
N ASN A 653 -11.63 39.88 -16.30
CA ASN A 653 -12.29 39.64 -17.59
C ASN A 653 -13.79 39.39 -17.43
N SER A 654 -14.21 38.71 -16.35
CA SER A 654 -15.61 38.42 -16.06
C SER A 654 -16.48 39.65 -15.77
N LEU A 655 -15.87 40.83 -15.55
CA LEU A 655 -16.60 42.10 -15.44
C LEU A 655 -17.11 42.62 -16.82
N GLY A 656 -16.73 41.93 -17.90
CA GLY A 656 -16.94 42.35 -19.29
C GLY A 656 -15.95 43.44 -19.69
N ALA A 657 -15.23 43.25 -20.81
CA ALA A 657 -14.24 44.21 -21.31
C ALA A 657 -13.18 44.63 -20.28
N GLY A 658 -12.78 43.74 -19.35
CA GLY A 658 -11.85 44.08 -18.26
C GLY A 658 -12.37 45.16 -17.30
N GLY A 659 -13.69 45.38 -17.25
CA GLY A 659 -14.31 46.50 -16.52
C GLY A 659 -14.32 47.83 -17.29
N ALA A 660 -13.85 47.88 -18.53
CA ALA A 660 -13.98 49.05 -19.41
C ALA A 660 -15.41 49.21 -19.97
N ALA A 661 -15.66 50.33 -20.66
CA ALA A 661 -16.93 50.62 -21.31
C ALA A 661 -17.01 50.07 -22.77
N LYS A 662 -15.88 49.71 -23.38
CA LYS A 662 -15.80 49.10 -24.72
C LYS A 662 -14.77 47.96 -24.71
N PRO A 663 -15.01 46.84 -25.40
CA PRO A 663 -14.15 45.65 -25.35
C PRO A 663 -12.81 45.80 -26.07
N HIS A 664 -12.72 46.63 -27.12
CA HIS A 664 -11.62 46.62 -28.10
C HIS A 664 -10.20 46.60 -27.50
N LEU A 665 -9.84 47.55 -26.63
CA LEU A 665 -8.48 47.65 -26.07
C LEU A 665 -8.11 46.45 -25.19
N VAL A 666 -9.04 46.01 -24.33
CA VAL A 666 -8.79 44.88 -23.42
C VAL A 666 -8.77 43.56 -24.18
N ASN A 667 -9.64 43.40 -25.18
CA ASN A 667 -9.62 42.23 -26.07
C ASN A 667 -8.31 42.19 -26.89
N SER A 668 -7.83 43.32 -27.43
CA SER A 668 -6.49 43.39 -28.05
C SER A 668 -5.35 43.06 -27.08
N ALA A 669 -5.43 43.51 -25.83
CA ALA A 669 -4.44 43.20 -24.80
C ALA A 669 -4.44 41.71 -24.43
N ASN A 670 -5.61 41.10 -24.21
CA ASN A 670 -5.74 39.66 -23.99
C ASN A 670 -5.20 38.85 -25.18
N ALA A 671 -5.50 39.27 -26.42
CA ALA A 671 -4.96 38.62 -27.61
C ALA A 671 -3.41 38.63 -27.63
N LEU A 672 -2.79 39.76 -27.26
CA LEU A 672 -1.32 39.86 -27.09
C LEU A 672 -0.79 38.94 -25.99
N THR A 673 -1.46 38.90 -24.82
CA THR A 673 -1.13 37.94 -23.75
C THR A 673 -1.12 36.51 -24.28
N PHE A 674 -2.20 36.09 -24.94
CA PHE A 674 -2.33 34.73 -25.44
C PHE A 674 -1.34 34.38 -26.57
N CYS A 675 -1.04 35.31 -27.48
CA CYS A 675 0.02 35.11 -28.49
C CYS A 675 1.39 34.78 -27.85
N LEU A 676 1.74 35.46 -26.75
CA LEU A 676 2.98 35.21 -26.03
C LEU A 676 2.90 33.96 -25.14
N MET A 677 1.70 33.58 -24.68
CA MET A 677 1.46 32.29 -24.01
C MET A 677 1.69 31.10 -24.94
N VAL A 678 1.38 31.18 -26.24
CA VAL A 678 1.70 30.10 -27.20
C VAL A 678 3.20 29.79 -27.19
N VAL A 679 4.03 30.85 -27.25
CA VAL A 679 5.49 30.73 -27.27
C VAL A 679 6.02 30.24 -25.92
N SER A 680 5.58 30.85 -24.81
CA SER A 680 6.09 30.48 -23.48
C SER A 680 5.65 29.07 -23.04
N CYS A 681 4.42 28.64 -23.34
CA CYS A 681 3.96 27.25 -23.14
C CYS A 681 4.88 26.25 -23.85
N TYR A 682 5.23 26.50 -25.12
CA TYR A 682 6.07 25.60 -25.92
C TYR A 682 7.50 25.42 -25.36
N PHE A 683 8.09 26.50 -24.82
CA PHE A 683 9.42 26.44 -24.19
C PHE A 683 9.40 26.14 -22.68
N SER A 684 8.23 25.90 -22.09
CA SER A 684 8.11 25.72 -20.64
C SER A 684 8.82 24.46 -20.11
N SER A 685 8.92 23.40 -20.91
CA SER A 685 9.70 22.19 -20.57
C SER A 685 11.19 22.49 -20.39
N VAL A 686 11.77 23.30 -21.29
CA VAL A 686 13.15 23.77 -21.20
C VAL A 686 13.37 24.61 -19.94
N LEU A 687 12.42 25.48 -19.59
CA LEU A 687 12.53 26.29 -18.37
C LEU A 687 12.46 25.41 -17.11
N VAL A 688 11.58 24.40 -17.07
CA VAL A 688 11.49 23.44 -15.96
C VAL A 688 12.79 22.66 -15.76
N HIS A 689 13.53 22.33 -16.82
CA HIS A 689 14.85 21.69 -16.70
C HIS A 689 15.84 22.56 -15.90
N TYR A 690 15.84 23.89 -16.10
CA TYR A 690 16.79 24.80 -15.43
C TYR A 690 16.36 25.26 -14.03
N ILE A 691 15.08 25.61 -13.83
CA ILE A 691 14.61 26.20 -12.55
C ILE A 691 13.66 25.28 -11.76
N GLY A 692 13.39 24.09 -12.26
CA GLY A 692 12.46 23.12 -11.67
C GLY A 692 10.99 23.54 -11.78
N ILE A 693 10.08 22.57 -11.62
CA ILE A 693 8.63 22.83 -11.73
C ILE A 693 8.10 23.86 -10.71
N LYS A 694 8.72 23.91 -9.52
CA LYS A 694 8.43 24.94 -8.50
C LYS A 694 8.87 26.34 -8.95
N GLY A 695 10.08 26.47 -9.51
CA GLY A 695 10.58 27.74 -10.02
C GLY A 695 9.74 28.24 -11.19
N ALA A 696 9.34 27.34 -12.09
CA ALA A 696 8.43 27.61 -13.19
C ALA A 696 7.08 28.17 -12.71
N LEU A 697 6.45 27.55 -11.70
CA LEU A 697 5.20 28.07 -11.12
C LEU A 697 5.38 29.47 -10.51
N ILE A 698 6.46 29.71 -9.74
CA ILE A 698 6.74 31.02 -9.13
C ILE A 698 6.93 32.08 -10.22
N PHE A 699 7.81 31.84 -11.19
CA PHE A 699 8.03 32.72 -12.34
C PHE A 699 6.71 33.04 -13.05
N GLY A 700 5.86 32.04 -13.22
CA GLY A 700 4.58 32.18 -13.89
C GLY A 700 3.58 33.13 -13.22
N THR A 701 3.69 33.38 -11.92
CA THR A 701 2.80 34.33 -11.22
C THR A 701 3.15 35.81 -11.45
N VAL A 702 4.37 36.12 -11.88
CA VAL A 702 4.93 37.48 -11.78
C VAL A 702 4.26 38.50 -12.72
N GLY A 703 3.92 38.12 -13.95
CA GLY A 703 3.41 39.07 -14.96
C GLY A 703 1.93 39.45 -14.83
N TYR A 704 1.18 38.81 -13.92
CA TYR A 704 -0.24 39.11 -13.72
C TYR A 704 -0.48 40.49 -13.08
N ALA A 705 0.28 40.85 -12.03
CA ALA A 705 0.12 42.14 -11.36
C ALA A 705 0.42 43.36 -12.26
N PRO A 706 1.46 43.36 -13.13
CA PRO A 706 1.65 44.38 -14.16
C PRO A 706 0.45 44.57 -15.11
N PHE A 707 -0.26 43.50 -15.47
CA PHE A 707 -1.46 43.59 -16.31
C PHE A 707 -2.62 44.29 -15.59
N ALA A 708 -2.90 43.93 -14.32
CA ALA A 708 -3.91 44.63 -13.53
C ALA A 708 -3.54 46.11 -13.28
N ALA A 709 -2.26 46.43 -13.12
CA ALA A 709 -1.77 47.81 -13.05
C ALA A 709 -2.00 48.57 -14.36
N GLY A 710 -1.82 47.92 -15.51
CA GLY A 710 -2.20 48.46 -16.82
C GLY A 710 -3.68 48.82 -16.90
N LEU A 711 -4.57 47.86 -16.59
CA LEU A 711 -6.02 48.09 -16.57
C LEU A 711 -6.45 49.18 -15.58
N TYR A 712 -5.82 49.24 -14.39
CA TYR A 712 -6.04 50.31 -13.41
C TYR A 712 -5.68 51.69 -13.98
N THR A 713 -4.49 51.84 -14.57
CA THR A 713 -4.07 53.14 -15.13
C THR A 713 -4.87 53.54 -16.36
N ASN A 714 -5.31 52.59 -17.19
CA ASN A 714 -6.26 52.86 -18.26
C ASN A 714 -7.60 53.35 -17.71
N ASN A 715 -8.18 52.65 -16.74
CA ASN A 715 -9.46 53.02 -16.13
C ASN A 715 -9.38 54.40 -15.44
N ARG A 716 -8.31 54.68 -14.69
CA ARG A 716 -8.19 55.90 -13.88
C ARG A 716 -7.66 57.13 -14.64
N PHE A 717 -6.76 56.93 -15.59
CA PHE A 717 -5.99 58.00 -16.27
C PHE A 717 -6.01 57.93 -17.81
N GLY A 718 -6.59 56.90 -18.42
CA GLY A 718 -6.62 56.73 -19.88
C GLY A 718 -5.33 56.16 -20.49
N THR A 719 -4.38 55.66 -19.69
CA THR A 719 -3.10 55.15 -20.18
C THR A 719 -3.25 53.80 -20.89
N GLU A 720 -3.17 53.78 -22.22
CA GLU A 720 -3.34 52.54 -23.00
C GLU A 720 -2.07 51.68 -23.08
N TRP A 721 -0.90 52.28 -23.29
CA TRP A 721 0.36 51.54 -23.54
C TRP A 721 0.73 50.57 -22.41
N LEU A 722 0.48 50.95 -21.15
CA LEU A 722 0.80 50.11 -19.99
C LEU A 722 -0.09 48.86 -19.92
N THR A 723 -1.30 48.91 -20.50
CA THR A 723 -2.17 47.74 -20.65
C THR A 723 -1.56 46.72 -21.60
N LEU A 724 -1.03 47.18 -22.74
CA LEU A 724 -0.35 46.32 -23.72
C LEU A 724 1.00 45.79 -23.19
N PHE A 725 1.77 46.61 -22.49
CA PHE A 725 3.04 46.17 -21.87
C PHE A 725 2.80 45.16 -20.73
N GLY A 726 1.83 45.43 -19.85
CA GLY A 726 1.41 44.50 -18.81
C GLY A 726 0.88 43.18 -19.39
N ALA A 727 0.13 43.25 -20.49
CA ALA A 727 -0.34 42.07 -21.22
C ALA A 727 0.80 41.22 -21.79
N ALA A 728 1.88 41.86 -22.27
CA ALA A 728 3.05 41.15 -22.77
C ALA A 728 3.80 40.41 -21.65
N LEU A 729 4.03 41.06 -20.50
CA LEU A 729 4.63 40.44 -19.31
C LEU A 729 3.76 39.30 -18.76
N CYS A 730 2.44 39.50 -18.74
CA CYS A 730 1.48 38.46 -18.38
C CYS A 730 1.58 37.27 -19.35
N GLY A 731 1.70 37.48 -20.66
CA GLY A 731 1.76 36.39 -21.64
C GLY A 731 3.01 35.51 -21.51
N VAL A 732 4.17 36.12 -21.28
CA VAL A 732 5.44 35.38 -21.09
C VAL A 732 5.42 34.54 -19.80
N SER A 733 4.87 35.07 -18.72
CA SER A 733 4.80 34.35 -17.42
C SER A 733 3.65 33.34 -17.37
N ALA A 734 2.45 33.71 -17.82
CA ALA A 734 1.26 32.88 -17.73
C ALA A 734 1.42 31.53 -18.46
N GLY A 735 2.04 31.48 -19.65
CA GLY A 735 2.22 30.18 -20.33
C GLY A 735 3.06 29.19 -19.52
N VAL A 736 4.07 29.69 -18.81
CA VAL A 736 4.85 28.90 -17.84
C VAL A 736 4.02 28.50 -16.63
N PHE A 737 3.23 29.43 -16.07
CA PHE A 737 2.34 29.16 -14.95
C PHE A 737 1.42 27.97 -15.24
N TRP A 738 0.66 28.08 -16.33
CA TRP A 738 -0.40 27.14 -16.66
C TRP A 738 0.12 25.75 -17.04
N MET A 739 1.30 25.67 -17.68
CA MET A 739 1.98 24.40 -17.91
C MET A 739 2.41 23.77 -16.59
N ALA A 740 3.12 24.53 -15.74
CA ALA A 740 3.67 24.01 -14.48
C ALA A 740 2.54 23.55 -13.54
N GLU A 741 1.49 24.34 -13.45
CA GLU A 741 0.24 24.05 -12.75
C GLU A 741 -0.39 22.73 -13.20
N ALA A 742 -0.62 22.55 -14.50
CA ALA A 742 -1.26 21.35 -15.03
C ALA A 742 -0.43 20.09 -14.74
N ALA A 743 0.90 20.17 -14.87
CA ALA A 743 1.80 19.08 -14.49
C ALA A 743 1.74 18.73 -12.99
N ILE A 744 1.74 19.74 -12.12
CA ILE A 744 1.62 19.55 -10.65
C ILE A 744 0.26 18.93 -10.30
N ALA A 745 -0.84 19.47 -10.84
CA ALA A 745 -2.19 19.03 -10.53
C ALA A 745 -2.47 17.56 -10.89
N ILE A 746 -1.81 17.04 -11.93
CA ILE A 746 -1.97 15.65 -12.38
C ILE A 746 -1.01 14.70 -11.65
N ALA A 747 0.25 15.09 -11.43
CA ALA A 747 1.29 14.18 -10.91
C ALA A 747 1.37 14.12 -9.38
N TYR A 748 1.01 15.19 -8.66
CA TYR A 748 1.09 15.21 -7.20
C TYR A 748 0.08 14.26 -6.53
N PRO A 749 -1.18 14.10 -7.01
CA PRO A 749 -2.15 13.21 -6.36
C PRO A 749 -1.99 11.72 -6.62
N GLU A 750 -2.41 10.92 -5.63
CA GLU A 750 -2.52 9.46 -5.71
C GLU A 750 -3.57 9.03 -6.75
N PRO A 751 -3.42 7.89 -7.45
CA PRO A 751 -4.27 7.55 -8.60
C PRO A 751 -5.78 7.56 -8.29
N TRP A 752 -6.17 7.02 -7.13
CA TRP A 752 -7.55 6.96 -6.64
C TRP A 752 -8.10 8.30 -6.07
N ASN A 753 -7.31 9.37 -6.10
CA ASN A 753 -7.63 10.67 -5.51
C ASN A 753 -7.48 11.83 -6.52
N ARG A 754 -7.14 11.52 -7.79
CA ARG A 754 -6.79 12.49 -8.83
C ARG A 754 -7.91 13.49 -9.17
N GLY A 755 -9.11 13.06 -9.56
CA GLY A 755 -10.16 14.00 -9.94
C GLY A 755 -10.76 14.77 -8.75
N LYS A 756 -10.78 14.20 -7.55
CA LYS A 756 -11.07 14.94 -6.29
C LYS A 756 -10.08 16.07 -6.06
N ALA A 757 -8.78 15.80 -6.22
CA ALA A 757 -7.75 16.82 -6.14
C ALA A 757 -7.89 17.87 -7.27
N LEU A 758 -8.26 17.44 -8.49
CA LEU A 758 -8.51 18.30 -9.65
C LEU A 758 -9.69 19.26 -9.40
N GLY A 759 -10.84 18.76 -8.94
CA GLY A 759 -12.02 19.57 -8.60
C GLY A 759 -11.77 20.54 -7.44
N TYR A 760 -11.02 20.09 -6.43
CA TYR A 760 -10.59 20.94 -5.32
C TYR A 760 -9.70 22.11 -5.79
N TRP A 761 -8.70 21.86 -6.65
CA TRP A 761 -7.85 22.92 -7.21
C TRP A 761 -8.62 23.86 -8.14
N LEU A 762 -9.45 23.36 -9.07
CA LEU A 762 -10.26 24.17 -9.98
C LEU A 762 -11.20 25.13 -9.24
N THR A 763 -11.67 24.74 -8.06
CA THR A 763 -12.50 25.60 -7.21
C THR A 763 -11.77 26.89 -6.80
N TYR A 764 -10.47 26.86 -6.52
CA TYR A 764 -9.72 28.07 -6.17
C TYR A 764 -9.59 29.07 -7.32
N ARG A 765 -9.43 28.59 -8.57
CA ARG A 765 -9.40 29.45 -9.75
C ARG A 765 -10.69 30.24 -9.89
N LEU A 766 -11.83 29.54 -9.83
CA LEU A 766 -13.16 30.14 -9.95
C LEU A 766 -13.54 31.00 -8.74
N SER A 767 -13.02 30.71 -7.55
CA SER A 767 -13.14 31.59 -6.37
C SER A 767 -12.59 32.99 -6.61
N GLY A 768 -11.61 33.18 -7.52
CA GLY A 768 -11.16 34.51 -7.92
C GLY A 768 -12.26 35.31 -8.62
N GLN A 769 -12.98 34.68 -9.56
CA GLN A 769 -14.14 35.27 -10.23
C GLN A 769 -15.30 35.53 -9.27
N ILE A 770 -15.59 34.61 -8.34
CA ILE A 770 -16.62 34.81 -7.30
C ILE A 770 -16.25 36.01 -6.41
N LEU A 771 -15.00 36.08 -5.93
CA LEU A 771 -14.52 37.16 -5.06
C LEU A 771 -14.54 38.52 -5.78
N GLY A 772 -14.00 38.59 -7.00
CA GLY A 772 -14.01 39.82 -7.79
C GLY A 772 -15.41 40.25 -8.21
N GLY A 773 -16.29 39.31 -8.54
CA GLY A 773 -17.71 39.56 -8.80
C GLY A 773 -18.44 40.11 -7.58
N ALA A 774 -18.21 39.53 -6.39
CA ALA A 774 -18.80 40.01 -5.14
C ALA A 774 -18.31 41.42 -4.77
N ILE A 775 -17.01 41.69 -4.87
CA ILE A 775 -16.41 43.02 -4.65
C ILE A 775 -16.99 44.03 -5.64
N ASN A 776 -17.06 43.67 -6.93
CA ASN A 776 -17.60 44.56 -7.96
C ASN A 776 -19.09 44.83 -7.78
N LEU A 777 -19.87 43.81 -7.38
CA LEU A 777 -21.31 43.92 -7.13
C LEU A 777 -21.58 44.84 -5.93
N GLY A 778 -20.89 44.63 -4.81
CA GLY A 778 -21.02 45.49 -3.63
C GLY A 778 -20.64 46.96 -3.89
N LEU A 779 -19.65 47.22 -4.75
CA LEU A 779 -19.19 48.57 -5.08
C LEU A 779 -19.96 49.27 -6.23
N ASN A 780 -20.86 48.57 -6.93
CA ASN A 780 -21.59 49.12 -8.08
C ASN A 780 -23.09 48.75 -8.09
N ALA A 781 -23.67 48.23 -7.00
CA ALA A 781 -25.08 47.84 -6.93
C ALA A 781 -26.05 48.97 -7.31
N ASP A 782 -25.70 50.21 -6.94
CA ASP A 782 -26.50 51.42 -7.20
C ASP A 782 -26.27 52.04 -8.59
N ARG A 783 -25.51 51.38 -9.48
CA ARG A 783 -25.20 51.86 -10.84
C ARG A 783 -25.97 51.08 -11.90
N ASP A 784 -27.09 51.64 -12.34
CA ASP A 784 -28.02 51.07 -13.32
C ASP A 784 -27.74 51.48 -14.78
N GLU A 785 -26.78 52.38 -15.01
CA GLU A 785 -26.37 52.80 -16.36
C GLU A 785 -25.27 51.89 -16.97
N ALA A 786 -24.96 52.12 -18.26
CA ALA A 786 -23.80 51.56 -18.94
C ALA A 786 -22.54 52.43 -18.68
N GLY A 787 -21.39 51.81 -18.41
CA GLY A 787 -20.17 52.54 -18.04
C GLY A 787 -18.97 51.65 -17.71
N LYS A 788 -17.95 52.22 -17.06
CA LYS A 788 -16.77 51.49 -16.57
C LYS A 788 -16.88 51.18 -15.07
N VAL A 789 -16.29 50.06 -14.66
CA VAL A 789 -16.17 49.63 -13.25
C VAL A 789 -15.30 50.60 -12.45
N SER A 790 -15.60 50.74 -11.15
CA SER A 790 -14.79 51.55 -10.22
C SER A 790 -13.31 51.13 -10.18
N TYR A 791 -12.39 52.11 -10.27
CA TYR A 791 -10.95 51.86 -10.26
C TYR A 791 -10.46 51.18 -8.96
N THR A 792 -11.17 51.35 -7.85
CA THR A 792 -10.84 50.77 -6.53
C THR A 792 -10.79 49.24 -6.58
N VAL A 793 -11.58 48.60 -7.46
CA VAL A 793 -11.60 47.15 -7.65
C VAL A 793 -10.21 46.62 -8.07
N PHE A 794 -9.52 47.34 -8.98
CA PHE A 794 -8.20 46.91 -9.46
C PHE A 794 -7.09 47.03 -8.40
N LEU A 795 -7.21 47.95 -7.44
CA LEU A 795 -6.22 48.06 -6.36
C LEU A 795 -6.17 46.79 -5.49
N VAL A 796 -7.34 46.20 -5.22
CA VAL A 796 -7.45 44.91 -4.51
C VAL A 796 -6.88 43.78 -5.36
N PHE A 797 -7.16 43.76 -6.66
CA PHE A 797 -6.64 42.76 -7.59
C PHE A 797 -5.11 42.79 -7.72
N ILE A 798 -4.51 43.98 -7.81
CA ILE A 798 -3.05 44.17 -7.85
C ILE A 798 -2.41 43.63 -6.56
N ALA A 799 -2.99 43.96 -5.39
CA ALA A 799 -2.47 43.48 -4.09
C ALA A 799 -2.51 41.95 -3.97
N ILE A 800 -3.59 41.31 -4.42
CA ILE A 800 -3.71 39.84 -4.42
C ILE A 800 -2.72 39.20 -5.41
N GLN A 801 -2.59 39.74 -6.63
CA GLN A 801 -1.66 39.22 -7.63
C GLN A 801 -0.19 39.39 -7.22
N ALA A 802 0.16 40.49 -6.55
CA ALA A 802 1.51 40.72 -6.02
C ALA A 802 1.93 39.70 -4.94
N ALA A 803 0.97 39.06 -4.27
CA ALA A 803 1.24 37.98 -3.31
C ALA A 803 1.50 36.62 -3.99
N GLY A 804 1.14 36.44 -5.28
CA GLY A 804 1.26 35.17 -6.02
C GLY A 804 2.66 34.52 -5.93
N PRO A 805 3.76 35.25 -6.18
CA PRO A 805 5.11 34.68 -6.05
C PRO A 805 5.44 34.19 -4.64
N LEU A 806 4.97 34.91 -3.61
CA LEU A 806 5.17 34.56 -2.19
C LEU A 806 4.44 33.27 -1.83
N VAL A 807 3.22 33.07 -2.34
CA VAL A 807 2.47 31.82 -2.18
C VAL A 807 3.19 30.66 -2.88
N GLY A 808 3.75 30.88 -4.07
CA GLY A 808 4.51 29.87 -4.81
C GLY A 808 5.74 29.34 -4.06
N PHE A 809 6.37 30.14 -3.21
CA PHE A 809 7.46 29.69 -2.33
C PHE A 809 7.01 28.64 -1.29
N LEU A 810 5.72 28.57 -0.94
CA LEU A 810 5.19 27.60 0.03
C LEU A 810 4.97 26.20 -0.56
N LEU A 811 5.04 26.04 -1.89
CA LEU A 811 4.88 24.74 -2.56
C LEU A 811 6.09 23.84 -2.30
N ASN A 812 5.89 22.54 -2.08
CA ASN A 812 7.01 21.60 -2.04
C ASN A 812 7.51 21.27 -3.46
N SER A 813 8.81 21.05 -3.59
CA SER A 813 9.39 20.44 -4.79
C SER A 813 8.93 18.97 -4.91
N PRO A 814 8.81 18.39 -6.12
CA PRO A 814 8.22 17.05 -6.33
C PRO A 814 8.74 15.96 -5.40
N GLY A 815 10.07 15.82 -5.28
CA GLY A 815 10.70 14.83 -4.40
C GLY A 815 10.52 15.05 -2.89
N LYS A 816 9.86 16.14 -2.46
CA LYS A 816 9.47 16.44 -1.07
C LYS A 816 7.95 16.29 -0.83
N VAL A 817 7.18 15.90 -1.85
CA VAL A 817 5.75 15.60 -1.72
C VAL A 817 5.58 14.20 -1.15
N GLU A 818 4.76 14.08 -0.11
CA GLU A 818 4.44 12.82 0.55
C GLU A 818 3.03 12.37 0.14
N ARG A 819 2.94 11.26 -0.58
CA ARG A 819 1.69 10.62 -1.02
C ARG A 819 1.31 9.46 -0.12
N ARG A 820 0.01 9.25 0.04
CA ARG A 820 -0.56 8.14 0.83
C ARG A 820 -0.38 6.76 0.22
N ASP A 821 0.04 6.69 -1.05
CA ASP A 821 0.41 5.46 -1.74
C ASP A 821 1.89 5.09 -1.57
N GLY A 822 2.66 5.87 -0.80
CA GLY A 822 4.09 5.66 -0.56
C GLY A 822 4.99 5.96 -1.76
N LYS A 823 4.43 6.34 -2.92
CA LYS A 823 5.19 6.63 -4.13
C LYS A 823 5.69 8.08 -4.11
N LYS A 824 6.95 8.28 -4.49
CA LYS A 824 7.51 9.64 -4.70
C LYS A 824 6.98 10.24 -5.99
N VAL A 825 6.76 11.54 -6.00
CA VAL A 825 6.40 12.29 -7.22
C VAL A 825 7.68 12.68 -7.96
N SER A 826 7.77 12.30 -9.25
CA SER A 826 8.83 12.76 -10.15
C SER A 826 8.27 13.72 -11.19
N LEU A 827 8.81 14.94 -11.24
CA LEU A 827 8.62 15.89 -12.34
C LEU A 827 9.99 16.48 -12.70
N ALA A 828 10.91 15.60 -13.09
CA ALA A 828 12.26 15.94 -13.50
C ALA A 828 12.42 15.69 -15.00
N ILE A 829 12.87 16.71 -15.72
CA ILE A 829 13.22 16.62 -17.14
C ILE A 829 14.72 16.34 -17.22
N VAL A 830 15.05 15.08 -17.45
CA VAL A 830 16.43 14.55 -17.46
C VAL A 830 17.04 14.58 -18.87
N GLU A 831 16.21 14.66 -19.90
CA GLU A 831 16.64 14.78 -21.30
C GLU A 831 17.17 16.19 -21.63
N ASN A 832 17.96 16.27 -22.70
CA ASN A 832 18.46 17.54 -23.24
C ASN A 832 17.29 18.43 -23.73
N PRO A 833 17.31 19.76 -23.50
CA PRO A 833 16.30 20.70 -24.01
C PRO A 833 15.87 20.51 -25.47
N TRP A 834 16.78 20.15 -26.38
CA TRP A 834 16.47 19.90 -27.79
C TRP A 834 15.70 18.60 -28.02
N ALA A 835 15.92 17.57 -27.20
CA ALA A 835 15.16 16.33 -27.25
C ALA A 835 13.71 16.58 -26.80
N GLU A 836 13.51 17.34 -25.72
CA GLU A 836 12.19 17.73 -25.23
C GLU A 836 11.37 18.55 -26.24
N ILE A 837 11.99 19.55 -26.88
CA ILE A 837 11.36 20.31 -27.95
C ILE A 837 10.94 19.35 -29.08
N LYS A 838 11.85 18.49 -29.55
CA LYS A 838 11.57 17.54 -30.64
C LYS A 838 10.47 16.53 -30.28
N ALA A 839 10.41 16.06 -29.04
CA ALA A 839 9.37 15.16 -28.55
C ALA A 839 8.01 15.87 -28.46
N THR A 840 7.97 17.08 -27.90
CA THR A 840 6.76 17.91 -27.78
C THR A 840 6.18 18.23 -29.17
N THR A 841 7.01 18.63 -30.13
CA THR A 841 6.60 18.89 -31.51
C THR A 841 6.10 17.64 -32.23
N ARG A 842 6.74 16.48 -32.00
CA ARG A 842 6.25 15.18 -32.53
C ARG A 842 4.86 14.83 -31.99
N LEU A 843 4.61 15.10 -30.70
CA LEU A 843 3.29 14.87 -30.08
C LEU A 843 2.22 15.82 -30.63
N PHE A 844 2.56 17.09 -30.91
CA PHE A 844 1.64 18.04 -31.56
C PHE A 844 1.15 17.54 -32.93
N PHE A 845 2.07 17.05 -33.77
CA PHE A 845 1.75 16.48 -35.08
C PHE A 845 1.19 15.04 -35.03
N SER A 846 0.91 14.50 -33.84
CA SER A 846 0.24 13.20 -33.72
C SER A 846 -1.22 13.30 -34.20
N LYS A 847 -1.67 12.30 -34.96
CA LYS A 847 -3.07 12.21 -35.44
C LYS A 847 -4.09 12.38 -34.31
N LYS A 848 -3.79 11.84 -33.11
CA LYS A 848 -4.66 11.95 -31.93
C LYS A 848 -4.78 13.39 -31.41
N PHE A 849 -3.68 14.15 -31.37
CA PHE A 849 -3.73 15.54 -30.89
C PHE A 849 -4.35 16.47 -31.94
N LEU A 850 -3.95 16.37 -33.21
CA LEU A 850 -4.49 17.19 -34.30
C LEU A 850 -6.02 17.11 -34.43
N LEU A 851 -6.60 15.92 -34.23
CA LEU A 851 -8.06 15.73 -34.30
C LEU A 851 -8.85 16.43 -33.18
N ILE A 852 -8.24 16.74 -32.03
CA ILE A 852 -8.89 17.51 -30.95
C ILE A 852 -8.60 19.01 -30.98
N VAL A 853 -7.70 19.51 -31.84
CA VAL A 853 -7.34 20.95 -31.91
C VAL A 853 -8.56 21.86 -32.11
N LEU A 854 -9.52 21.47 -32.96
CA LEU A 854 -10.77 22.22 -33.15
C LEU A 854 -11.73 22.15 -31.95
N PHE A 855 -11.69 21.05 -31.20
CA PHE A 855 -12.53 20.85 -30.02
C PHE A 855 -12.03 21.63 -28.80
N ILE A 856 -10.71 21.62 -28.60
CA ILE A 856 -9.99 22.56 -27.74
C ILE A 856 -10.37 23.99 -28.14
N GLY A 857 -10.26 24.30 -29.43
CA GLY A 857 -10.52 25.63 -29.98
C GLY A 857 -11.91 26.16 -29.69
N GLN A 858 -12.98 25.46 -30.09
CA GLN A 858 -14.35 25.93 -29.86
C GLN A 858 -14.71 26.07 -28.38
N ALA A 859 -14.06 25.31 -27.50
CA ALA A 859 -14.30 25.38 -26.06
C ALA A 859 -13.76 26.70 -25.50
N VAL A 860 -12.50 27.04 -25.80
CA VAL A 860 -11.88 28.25 -25.26
C VAL A 860 -12.16 29.51 -26.06
N PHE A 861 -12.53 29.39 -27.34
CA PHE A 861 -13.02 30.51 -28.15
C PHE A 861 -14.26 31.16 -27.48
N ALA A 862 -15.09 30.35 -26.81
CA ALA A 862 -16.34 30.80 -26.20
C ALA A 862 -16.13 31.87 -25.12
N GLU A 863 -14.98 31.87 -24.45
CA GLU A 863 -14.68 32.75 -23.32
C GLU A 863 -14.81 34.24 -23.67
N ALA A 864 -14.11 34.68 -24.72
CA ALA A 864 -14.20 36.06 -25.17
C ALA A 864 -15.61 36.41 -25.67
N VAL A 865 -16.31 35.45 -26.29
CA VAL A 865 -17.66 35.65 -26.85
C VAL A 865 -18.68 35.91 -25.73
N PHE A 866 -18.74 35.09 -24.68
CA PHE A 866 -19.73 35.33 -23.61
C PHE A 866 -19.36 36.50 -22.69
N PHE A 867 -18.07 36.82 -22.51
CA PHE A 867 -17.67 38.05 -21.81
C PHE A 867 -17.91 39.32 -22.63
N THR A 868 -17.77 39.27 -23.97
CA THR A 868 -18.08 40.40 -24.87
C THR A 868 -19.60 40.59 -24.99
N TYR A 869 -20.37 39.50 -25.07
CA TYR A 869 -21.84 39.52 -24.94
C TYR A 869 -22.29 40.18 -23.63
N LEU A 870 -21.69 39.79 -22.49
CA LEU A 870 -21.97 40.40 -21.20
C LEU A 870 -21.61 41.91 -21.20
N ALA A 871 -20.49 42.29 -21.82
CA ALA A 871 -20.03 43.67 -21.90
C ALA A 871 -20.93 44.59 -22.75
N LEU A 872 -21.48 44.09 -23.86
CA LEU A 872 -22.23 44.89 -24.84
C LEU A 872 -23.71 45.08 -24.47
N TRP A 873 -24.34 44.08 -23.85
CA TRP A 873 -25.80 44.02 -23.73
C TRP A 873 -26.35 44.26 -22.31
N PHE A 874 -25.50 44.57 -21.30
CA PHE A 874 -25.91 44.68 -19.89
C PHE A 874 -25.34 45.89 -19.13
N THR A 875 -26.11 46.38 -18.14
CA THR A 875 -25.72 47.48 -17.23
C THR A 875 -24.57 47.09 -16.30
N VAL A 876 -23.87 48.07 -15.69
CA VAL A 876 -22.71 47.78 -14.83
C VAL A 876 -23.06 46.82 -13.68
N ARG A 877 -24.20 47.03 -12.99
CA ARG A 877 -24.66 46.13 -11.91
C ARG A 877 -25.09 44.75 -12.42
N ALA A 878 -25.71 44.66 -13.59
CA ALA A 878 -26.05 43.38 -14.20
C ALA A 878 -24.80 42.57 -14.58
N ARG A 879 -23.74 43.22 -15.08
CA ARG A 879 -22.44 42.56 -15.32
C ARG A 879 -21.76 42.09 -14.04
N ALA A 880 -21.84 42.87 -12.97
CA ALA A 880 -21.32 42.48 -11.66
C ALA A 880 -22.04 41.24 -11.09
N LEU A 881 -23.36 41.20 -11.19
CA LEU A 881 -24.17 40.02 -10.87
C LEU A 881 -23.81 38.82 -11.77
N GLY A 882 -23.58 39.07 -13.06
CA GLY A 882 -23.08 38.09 -14.03
C GLY A 882 -21.78 37.43 -13.59
N SER A 883 -20.75 38.23 -13.31
CA SER A 883 -19.45 37.78 -12.79
C SER A 883 -19.58 36.88 -11.55
N PHE A 884 -20.36 37.33 -10.55
CA PHE A 884 -20.57 36.59 -9.30
C PHE A 884 -21.30 35.25 -9.50
N LEU A 885 -22.46 35.25 -10.15
CA LEU A 885 -23.27 34.04 -10.33
C LEU A 885 -22.60 33.04 -11.28
N SER A 886 -22.00 33.50 -12.37
CA SER A 886 -21.32 32.63 -13.33
C SER A 886 -20.16 31.85 -12.67
N GLY A 887 -19.41 32.47 -11.76
CA GLY A 887 -18.40 31.79 -10.95
C GLY A 887 -18.97 30.68 -10.06
N ILE A 888 -20.07 30.95 -9.35
CA ILE A 888 -20.73 29.96 -8.48
C ILE A 888 -21.23 28.75 -9.30
N VAL A 889 -21.96 29.00 -10.38
CA VAL A 889 -22.57 27.90 -11.16
C VAL A 889 -21.49 27.12 -11.92
N ALA A 890 -20.39 27.76 -12.35
CA ALA A 890 -19.20 27.09 -12.88
C ALA A 890 -18.54 26.16 -11.84
N VAL A 891 -18.41 26.57 -10.57
CA VAL A 891 -17.89 25.68 -9.49
C VAL A 891 -18.79 24.46 -9.32
N LEU A 892 -20.11 24.66 -9.29
CA LEU A 892 -21.08 23.57 -9.10
C LEU A 892 -21.08 22.59 -10.29
N SER A 893 -21.14 23.09 -11.53
CA SER A 893 -21.17 22.24 -12.72
C SER A 893 -19.84 21.52 -12.95
N GLY A 894 -18.70 22.18 -12.69
CA GLY A 894 -17.37 21.59 -12.75
C GLY A 894 -17.19 20.46 -11.74
N ASN A 895 -17.57 20.67 -10.48
CA ASN A 895 -17.49 19.62 -9.46
C ASN A 895 -18.46 18.45 -9.73
N LEU A 896 -19.65 18.72 -10.29
CA LEU A 896 -20.59 17.67 -10.68
C LEU A 896 -20.02 16.78 -11.81
N LEU A 897 -19.44 17.39 -12.85
CA LEU A 897 -18.78 16.65 -13.93
C LEU A 897 -17.54 15.91 -13.43
N GLY A 898 -16.70 16.55 -12.60
CA GLY A 898 -15.53 15.91 -11.99
C GLY A 898 -15.93 14.68 -11.17
N HIS A 899 -16.96 14.79 -10.34
CA HIS A 899 -17.50 13.67 -9.57
C HIS A 899 -18.04 12.54 -10.46
N TRP A 900 -18.66 12.85 -11.60
CA TRP A 900 -19.08 11.84 -12.59
C TRP A 900 -17.88 11.14 -13.25
N LEU A 901 -16.90 11.92 -13.71
CA LEU A 901 -15.68 11.40 -14.35
C LEU A 901 -14.82 10.55 -13.39
N ASP A 902 -14.93 10.75 -12.08
CA ASP A 902 -14.22 9.96 -11.05
C ASP A 902 -14.91 8.66 -10.61
N ARG A 903 -16.16 8.38 -11.03
CA ARG A 903 -16.85 7.16 -10.60
C ARG A 903 -16.27 5.91 -11.27
N THR A 904 -15.36 5.24 -10.57
CA THR A 904 -14.78 3.95 -10.97
C THR A 904 -15.81 2.83 -11.13
N SER A 905 -17.01 2.98 -10.57
CA SER A 905 -18.15 2.07 -10.80
C SER A 905 -18.69 2.10 -12.24
N PHE A 906 -18.31 3.08 -13.07
CA PHE A 906 -18.71 3.15 -14.48
C PHE A 906 -17.49 3.03 -15.41
N PRO A 907 -17.57 2.25 -16.51
CA PRO A 907 -16.48 2.14 -17.47
C PRO A 907 -16.02 3.47 -18.04
N LEU A 908 -14.72 3.58 -18.35
CA LEU A 908 -14.11 4.78 -18.92
C LEU A 908 -14.83 5.22 -20.21
N LYS A 909 -15.15 4.24 -21.09
CA LYS A 909 -15.94 4.45 -22.32
C LYS A 909 -17.28 5.12 -22.04
N THR A 910 -18.00 4.68 -21.01
CA THR A 910 -19.31 5.22 -20.62
C THR A 910 -19.17 6.64 -20.08
N ARG A 911 -18.24 6.87 -19.14
CA ARG A 911 -17.98 8.21 -18.57
C ARG A 911 -17.54 9.22 -19.64
N ALA A 912 -16.61 8.85 -20.51
CA ALA A 912 -16.10 9.71 -21.58
C ALA A 912 -17.19 10.04 -22.63
N ARG A 913 -17.85 9.01 -23.19
CA ARG A 913 -18.83 9.19 -24.27
C ARG A 913 -20.11 9.90 -23.78
N SER A 914 -20.60 9.57 -22.58
CA SER A 914 -21.77 10.27 -21.99
C SER A 914 -21.48 11.74 -21.68
N SER A 915 -20.30 12.04 -21.14
CA SER A 915 -19.88 13.43 -20.88
C SER A 915 -19.77 14.20 -22.18
N PHE A 916 -19.09 13.65 -23.20
CA PHE A 916 -18.98 14.28 -24.52
C PHE A 916 -20.35 14.62 -25.11
N TRP A 917 -21.25 13.64 -25.24
CA TRP A 917 -22.56 13.85 -25.85
C TRP A 917 -23.45 14.80 -25.04
N THR A 918 -23.40 14.73 -23.71
CA THR A 918 -24.12 15.68 -22.83
C THR A 918 -23.59 17.10 -23.03
N ILE A 919 -22.28 17.30 -23.03
CA ILE A 919 -21.64 18.61 -23.22
C ILE A 919 -22.01 19.18 -24.60
N VAL A 920 -21.79 18.45 -25.69
CA VAL A 920 -22.04 19.00 -27.04
C VAL A 920 -23.52 19.25 -27.29
N THR A 921 -24.43 18.40 -26.81
CA THR A 921 -25.88 18.59 -26.97
C THR A 921 -26.38 19.83 -26.22
N LEU A 922 -25.95 20.01 -24.96
CA LEU A 922 -26.29 21.21 -24.18
C LEU A 922 -25.70 22.47 -24.82
N GLN A 923 -24.42 22.44 -25.22
CA GLN A 923 -23.78 23.56 -25.93
C GLN A 923 -24.51 23.91 -27.24
N GLY A 924 -24.96 22.92 -28.02
CA GLY A 924 -25.76 23.16 -29.22
C GLY A 924 -27.06 23.92 -28.94
N GLY A 925 -27.80 23.50 -27.91
CA GLY A 925 -29.02 24.20 -27.46
C GLY A 925 -28.74 25.64 -27.02
N TRP A 926 -27.67 25.87 -26.26
CA TRP A 926 -27.27 27.20 -25.80
C TRP A 926 -26.76 28.09 -26.94
N TRP A 927 -26.02 27.56 -27.92
CA TRP A 927 -25.58 28.30 -29.09
C TRP A 927 -26.73 28.68 -30.03
N ILE A 928 -27.74 27.81 -30.20
CA ILE A 928 -28.99 28.16 -30.91
C ILE A 928 -29.70 29.32 -30.20
N TRP A 929 -29.86 29.25 -28.88
CA TRP A 929 -30.47 30.32 -28.09
C TRP A 929 -29.68 31.63 -28.19
N ALA A 930 -28.36 31.58 -28.03
CA ALA A 930 -27.47 32.73 -28.15
C ALA A 930 -27.57 33.37 -29.54
N THR A 931 -27.55 32.56 -30.61
CA THR A 931 -27.71 32.99 -32.00
C THR A 931 -28.99 33.78 -32.19
N VAL A 932 -30.14 33.22 -31.79
CA VAL A 932 -31.46 33.90 -31.89
C VAL A 932 -31.47 35.23 -31.14
N LEU A 933 -30.86 35.29 -29.95
CA LEU A 933 -30.77 36.52 -29.16
C LEU A 933 -29.87 37.57 -29.82
N VAL A 934 -28.64 37.25 -30.24
CA VAL A 934 -27.74 38.26 -30.83
C VAL A 934 -28.24 38.75 -32.19
N THR A 935 -28.87 37.91 -33.01
CA THR A 935 -29.54 38.37 -34.25
C THR A 935 -30.65 39.38 -33.94
N LYS A 936 -31.40 39.20 -32.85
CA LYS A 936 -32.41 40.16 -32.39
C LYS A 936 -31.76 41.42 -31.82
N PHE A 937 -30.73 41.29 -31.00
CA PHE A 937 -30.07 42.40 -30.30
C PHE A 937 -29.32 43.32 -31.27
N HIS A 938 -28.67 42.78 -32.29
CA HIS A 938 -28.03 43.59 -33.34
C HIS A 938 -29.01 44.50 -34.08
N ARG A 939 -30.28 44.08 -34.23
CA ARG A 939 -31.36 44.90 -34.82
C ARG A 939 -32.00 45.87 -33.83
N THR A 940 -32.15 45.49 -32.57
CA THR A 940 -32.95 46.23 -31.57
C THR A 940 -32.13 47.06 -30.58
N ARG A 941 -30.81 46.85 -30.54
CA ARG A 941 -29.81 47.52 -29.69
C ARG A 941 -30.24 47.68 -28.21
N PRO A 942 -30.69 46.60 -27.53
CA PRO A 942 -31.13 46.68 -26.15
C PRO A 942 -29.96 46.80 -25.18
N ILE A 943 -30.21 47.38 -24.00
CA ILE A 943 -29.33 47.27 -22.84
C ILE A 943 -30.20 46.73 -21.70
N PHE A 944 -29.81 45.59 -21.13
CA PHE A 944 -30.58 44.91 -20.08
C PHE A 944 -30.05 45.22 -18.69
N ASP A 945 -30.94 45.73 -17.85
CA ASP A 945 -30.77 45.78 -16.39
C ASP A 945 -31.47 44.58 -15.73
N TRP A 946 -31.13 44.25 -14.48
CA TRP A 946 -31.81 43.18 -13.73
C TRP A 946 -33.33 43.39 -13.55
N SER A 947 -33.80 44.63 -13.69
CA SER A 947 -35.22 45.02 -13.63
C SER A 947 -35.95 44.93 -14.97
N SER A 948 -35.24 44.69 -16.07
CA SER A 948 -35.80 44.71 -17.43
C SER A 948 -36.66 43.48 -17.73
N SER A 949 -37.80 43.67 -18.39
CA SER A 949 -38.79 42.61 -18.70
C SER A 949 -38.32 41.50 -19.66
N GLY A 950 -37.08 41.58 -20.16
CA GLY A 950 -36.40 40.50 -20.91
C GLY A 950 -35.17 39.91 -20.22
N PHE A 951 -34.76 40.45 -19.06
CA PHE A 951 -33.48 40.17 -18.41
C PHE A 951 -33.21 38.68 -18.23
N GLY A 952 -34.14 37.93 -17.63
CA GLY A 952 -33.95 36.50 -17.38
C GLY A 952 -33.65 35.67 -18.64
N SER A 953 -34.19 36.06 -19.80
CA SER A 953 -33.93 35.38 -21.07
C SER A 953 -32.56 35.71 -21.66
N ALA A 954 -32.08 36.95 -21.51
CA ALA A 954 -30.77 37.39 -21.97
C ALA A 954 -29.65 36.92 -21.03
N PHE A 955 -29.86 37.06 -19.73
CA PHE A 955 -28.91 36.71 -18.69
C PHE A 955 -28.78 35.20 -18.51
N GLY A 956 -29.88 34.46 -18.70
CA GLY A 956 -29.89 32.99 -18.65
C GLY A 956 -28.90 32.38 -19.64
N VAL A 957 -28.92 32.80 -20.91
CA VAL A 957 -27.99 32.23 -21.92
C VAL A 957 -26.52 32.51 -21.57
N PHE A 958 -26.20 33.67 -21.01
CA PHE A 958 -24.85 33.98 -20.53
C PHE A 958 -24.39 32.96 -19.46
N ILE A 959 -25.21 32.73 -18.42
CA ILE A 959 -24.90 31.76 -17.36
C ILE A 959 -24.71 30.34 -17.95
N PHE A 960 -25.59 29.93 -18.85
CA PHE A 960 -25.50 28.62 -19.50
C PHE A 960 -24.26 28.47 -20.40
N LEU A 961 -23.85 29.53 -21.12
CA LEU A 961 -22.60 29.53 -21.88
C LEU A 961 -21.38 29.44 -20.95
N THR A 962 -21.36 30.09 -19.79
CA THR A 962 -20.26 29.91 -18.82
C THR A 962 -20.25 28.50 -18.22
N ILE A 963 -21.41 27.89 -17.94
CA ILE A 963 -21.49 26.46 -17.58
C ILE A 963 -20.85 25.62 -18.68
N GLY A 964 -21.25 25.83 -19.94
CA GLY A 964 -20.75 25.12 -21.12
C GLY A 964 -19.26 25.23 -21.32
N PHE A 965 -18.69 26.41 -21.10
CA PHE A 965 -17.24 26.62 -21.06
C PHE A 965 -16.61 25.79 -19.94
N GLN A 966 -17.05 25.93 -18.70
CA GLN A 966 -16.39 25.28 -17.56
C GLN A 966 -16.45 23.73 -17.64
N ILE A 967 -17.58 23.15 -18.07
CA ILE A 967 -17.70 21.69 -18.22
C ILE A 967 -16.84 21.18 -19.38
N ASN A 968 -16.79 21.89 -20.52
CA ASN A 968 -15.98 21.48 -21.66
C ASN A 968 -14.48 21.65 -21.35
N TYR A 969 -14.09 22.77 -20.73
CA TYR A 969 -12.73 23.04 -20.27
C TYR A 969 -12.21 21.96 -19.30
N LEU A 970 -13.00 21.56 -18.29
CA LEU A 970 -12.63 20.44 -17.40
C LEU A 970 -12.49 19.13 -18.19
N PHE A 971 -13.37 18.90 -19.17
CA PHE A 971 -13.33 17.72 -20.02
C PHE A 971 -12.10 17.68 -20.94
N LEU A 972 -11.52 18.82 -21.34
CA LEU A 972 -10.24 18.86 -22.09
C LEU A 972 -9.07 18.31 -21.26
N TYR A 973 -9.00 18.60 -19.96
CA TYR A 973 -8.00 18.02 -19.06
C TYR A 973 -8.15 16.50 -18.94
N PHE A 974 -9.39 16.02 -18.85
CA PHE A 974 -9.68 14.59 -18.90
C PHE A 974 -9.25 13.96 -20.24
N ILE A 975 -9.47 14.64 -21.37
CA ILE A 975 -9.05 14.17 -22.70
C ILE A 975 -7.52 14.03 -22.77
N ILE A 976 -6.74 15.05 -22.39
CA ILE A 976 -5.28 14.96 -22.50
C ILE A 976 -4.66 13.96 -21.52
N HIS A 977 -5.27 13.75 -20.35
CA HIS A 977 -4.81 12.71 -19.42
C HIS A 977 -4.91 11.32 -20.05
N ASN A 978 -6.02 11.02 -20.74
CA ASN A 978 -6.23 9.75 -21.45
C ASN A 978 -5.48 9.66 -22.80
N LEU A 979 -4.73 10.69 -23.20
CA LEU A 979 -3.81 10.64 -24.34
C LEU A 979 -2.35 10.34 -23.95
N ALA A 980 -1.96 10.65 -22.71
CA ALA A 980 -0.61 10.47 -22.21
C ALA A 980 -0.37 9.04 -21.69
N LYS A 981 0.77 8.44 -22.04
CA LYS A 981 1.14 7.08 -21.61
C LYS A 981 1.96 7.03 -20.32
N ASP A 982 2.70 8.08 -20.02
CA ASP A 982 3.61 8.17 -18.88
C ASP A 982 3.69 9.59 -18.30
N GLU A 983 4.37 9.73 -17.16
CA GLU A 983 4.48 11.01 -16.43
C GLU A 983 5.25 12.10 -17.22
N SER A 984 6.09 11.73 -18.19
CA SER A 984 6.77 12.70 -19.08
C SER A 984 5.86 13.16 -20.23
N GLU A 985 5.10 12.26 -20.83
CA GLU A 985 4.07 12.61 -21.81
C GLU A 985 2.98 13.51 -21.20
N ILE A 986 2.65 13.36 -19.91
CA ILE A 986 1.70 14.26 -19.21
C ILE A 986 2.19 15.71 -19.24
N ILE A 987 3.47 15.98 -18.98
CA ILE A 987 4.05 17.34 -19.03
C ILE A 987 3.94 17.90 -20.46
N ARG A 988 4.30 17.08 -21.46
CA ARG A 988 4.29 17.47 -22.88
C ARG A 988 2.87 17.75 -23.37
N TYR A 989 1.90 16.88 -23.08
CA TYR A 989 0.49 17.09 -23.43
C TYR A 989 -0.15 18.28 -22.69
N ALA A 990 0.23 18.55 -21.43
CA ALA A 990 -0.20 19.74 -20.71
C ALA A 990 0.30 21.04 -21.37
N ALA A 991 1.58 21.08 -21.78
CA ALA A 991 2.16 22.20 -22.53
C ALA A 991 1.45 22.39 -23.89
N LEU A 992 1.18 21.30 -24.62
CA LEU A 992 0.48 21.34 -25.90
C LEU A 992 -0.98 21.80 -25.76
N LEU A 993 -1.70 21.35 -24.73
CA LEU A 993 -3.06 21.82 -24.45
C LEU A 993 -3.07 23.33 -24.21
N ARG A 994 -2.31 23.81 -23.22
CA ARG A 994 -2.29 25.23 -22.85
C ARG A 994 -1.77 26.12 -23.99
N GLY A 995 -0.81 25.65 -24.79
CA GLY A 995 -0.36 26.34 -26.00
C GLY A 995 -1.45 26.41 -27.08
N THR A 996 -2.17 25.32 -27.32
CA THR A 996 -3.26 25.27 -28.31
C THR A 996 -4.46 26.10 -27.88
N GLU A 997 -4.84 26.03 -26.60
CA GLU A 997 -5.88 26.87 -26.01
C GLU A 997 -5.52 28.36 -26.15
N SER A 998 -4.26 28.72 -25.84
CA SER A 998 -3.78 30.09 -26.01
C SER A 998 -3.88 30.56 -27.46
N ALA A 999 -3.54 29.72 -28.45
CA ALA A 999 -3.66 30.11 -29.86
C ALA A 999 -5.11 30.43 -30.26
N TRP A 1000 -6.08 29.65 -29.77
CA TRP A 1000 -7.50 29.90 -30.02
C TRP A 1000 -8.08 31.06 -29.21
N GLN A 1001 -7.64 31.27 -27.97
CA GLN A 1001 -8.01 32.45 -27.18
C GLN A 1001 -7.43 33.73 -27.80
N ALA A 1002 -6.20 33.71 -28.31
CA ALA A 1002 -5.61 34.83 -29.05
C ALA A 1002 -6.45 35.21 -30.26
N LEU A 1003 -6.87 34.23 -31.07
CA LEU A 1003 -7.76 34.44 -32.21
C LEU A 1003 -9.14 34.96 -31.75
N SER A 1004 -9.72 34.38 -30.69
CA SER A 1004 -11.04 34.76 -30.20
C SER A 1004 -11.07 36.20 -29.68
N TYR A 1005 -10.22 36.55 -28.71
CA TYR A 1005 -10.12 37.94 -28.22
C TYR A 1005 -9.70 38.91 -29.35
N GLY A 1006 -8.86 38.48 -30.31
CA GLY A 1006 -8.50 39.28 -31.48
C GLY A 1006 -9.70 39.59 -32.40
N LEU A 1007 -10.55 38.60 -32.66
CA LEU A 1007 -11.77 38.77 -33.46
C LEU A 1007 -12.85 39.54 -32.71
N GLU A 1008 -13.06 39.27 -31.43
CA GLU A 1008 -14.01 40.00 -30.56
C GLU A 1008 -13.60 41.46 -30.32
N ALA A 1009 -12.37 41.87 -30.67
CA ALA A 1009 -11.98 43.27 -30.76
C ALA A 1009 -12.56 43.98 -32.01
N VAL A 1010 -13.08 43.25 -33.00
CA VAL A 1010 -13.75 43.79 -34.19
C VAL A 1010 -15.26 43.88 -33.94
N THR A 1011 -15.85 45.06 -34.17
CA THR A 1011 -17.24 45.40 -33.80
C THR A 1011 -18.27 44.37 -34.27
N ILE A 1012 -18.24 43.94 -35.54
CA ILE A 1012 -19.22 42.99 -36.08
C ILE A 1012 -19.09 41.58 -35.47
N PHE A 1013 -17.89 41.19 -35.06
CA PHE A 1013 -17.65 39.92 -34.37
C PHE A 1013 -18.21 39.99 -32.94
N GLY A 1014 -17.81 41.00 -32.16
CA GLY A 1014 -18.32 41.19 -30.80
C GLY A 1014 -19.86 41.29 -30.71
N GLU A 1015 -20.51 41.86 -31.72
CA GLU A 1015 -21.99 41.97 -31.74
C GLU A 1015 -22.71 40.68 -32.13
N VAL A 1016 -22.20 39.93 -33.12
CA VAL A 1016 -22.87 38.74 -33.69
C VAL A 1016 -21.91 37.68 -34.24
N GLY A 1017 -20.82 38.09 -34.88
CA GLY A 1017 -19.94 37.18 -35.62
C GLY A 1017 -19.21 36.16 -34.74
N GLY A 1018 -18.88 36.51 -33.49
CA GLY A 1018 -18.27 35.60 -32.52
C GLY A 1018 -19.18 34.43 -32.17
N VAL A 1019 -20.47 34.71 -31.91
CA VAL A 1019 -21.49 33.67 -31.63
C VAL A 1019 -21.68 32.77 -32.85
N TYR A 1020 -21.80 33.33 -34.05
CA TYR A 1020 -21.98 32.55 -35.28
C TYR A 1020 -20.74 31.68 -35.58
N LEU A 1021 -19.54 32.24 -35.44
CA LEU A 1021 -18.29 31.51 -35.65
C LEU A 1021 -18.09 30.42 -34.61
N ASN A 1022 -18.34 30.68 -33.31
CA ASN A 1022 -18.22 29.63 -32.29
C ASN A 1022 -19.27 28.53 -32.47
N PHE A 1023 -20.48 28.85 -32.94
CA PHE A 1023 -21.48 27.84 -33.26
C PHE A 1023 -21.05 26.96 -34.45
N GLY A 1024 -20.43 27.57 -35.48
CA GLY A 1024 -19.81 26.84 -36.59
C GLY A 1024 -18.62 25.98 -36.16
N LEU A 1025 -17.74 26.51 -35.31
CA LEU A 1025 -16.59 25.78 -34.75
C LEU A 1025 -17.04 24.63 -33.84
N TRP A 1026 -18.08 24.82 -33.03
CA TRP A 1026 -18.73 23.76 -32.25
C TRP A 1026 -19.16 22.63 -33.18
N ALA A 1027 -19.95 22.91 -34.22
CA ALA A 1027 -20.43 21.90 -35.15
C ALA A 1027 -19.28 21.17 -35.88
N ALA A 1028 -18.29 21.91 -36.38
CA ALA A 1028 -17.13 21.36 -37.07
C ALA A 1028 -16.22 20.51 -36.17
N SER A 1029 -16.18 20.80 -34.87
CA SER A 1029 -15.33 20.08 -33.90
C SER A 1029 -15.86 18.70 -33.50
N ILE A 1030 -17.18 18.48 -33.53
CA ILE A 1030 -17.82 17.29 -32.95
C ILE A 1030 -17.27 16.01 -33.58
N TYR A 1031 -17.20 15.95 -34.90
CA TYR A 1031 -16.77 14.74 -35.60
C TYR A 1031 -15.27 14.43 -35.40
N PRO A 1032 -14.32 15.37 -35.60
CA PRO A 1032 -12.91 15.16 -35.25
C PRO A 1032 -12.68 14.79 -33.78
N ALA A 1033 -13.38 15.44 -32.84
CA ALA A 1033 -13.31 15.11 -31.42
C ALA A 1033 -13.79 13.68 -31.15
N TRP A 1034 -14.95 13.31 -31.71
CA TRP A 1034 -15.51 11.97 -31.59
C TRP A 1034 -14.58 10.90 -32.17
N LEU A 1035 -13.86 11.19 -33.26
CA LEU A 1035 -12.81 10.29 -33.79
C LEU A 1035 -11.63 10.07 -32.83
N VAL A 1036 -11.49 10.82 -31.75
CA VAL A 1036 -10.51 10.54 -30.67
C VAL A 1036 -11.21 9.94 -29.46
N LEU A 1037 -12.24 10.62 -28.97
CA LEU A 1037 -13.00 10.27 -27.76
C LEU A 1037 -13.72 8.92 -27.85
N ARG A 1038 -14.14 8.47 -29.04
CA ARG A 1038 -14.73 7.13 -29.20
C ARG A 1038 -13.76 6.01 -28.78
N HIS A 1039 -12.45 6.23 -28.90
CA HIS A 1039 -11.43 5.23 -28.59
C HIS A 1039 -11.05 5.15 -27.11
N PHE A 1040 -11.48 6.09 -26.26
CA PHE A 1040 -11.20 6.02 -24.82
C PHE A 1040 -11.97 4.86 -24.18
N GLY A 1041 -11.24 3.86 -23.67
CA GLY A 1041 -11.81 2.62 -23.16
C GLY A 1041 -12.47 1.73 -24.23
N ALA A 1042 -12.05 1.85 -25.49
CA ALA A 1042 -12.41 0.93 -26.57
C ALA A 1042 -11.49 -0.32 -26.56
N SER A 1043 -11.64 -1.22 -27.54
CA SER A 1043 -10.59 -2.17 -27.92
C SER A 1043 -9.91 -1.76 -29.24
N LYS A 1044 -8.67 -2.22 -29.48
CA LYS A 1044 -7.82 -1.80 -30.62
C LYS A 1044 -8.28 -2.41 -31.93
N ASP A 1045 -9.12 -3.44 -31.86
CA ASP A 1045 -9.81 -4.00 -33.03
C ASP A 1045 -10.77 -2.96 -33.63
N GLU A 1046 -11.31 -2.02 -32.84
CA GLU A 1046 -12.05 -0.84 -33.35
C GLU A 1046 -11.13 0.22 -34.00
N PHE A 1047 -9.80 0.15 -33.81
CA PHE A 1047 -8.85 1.16 -34.28
C PHE A 1047 -8.41 0.94 -35.74
N GLU A 1048 -8.43 -0.31 -36.23
CA GLU A 1048 -8.07 -0.66 -37.61
C GLU A 1048 -9.28 -0.65 -38.56
N ALA A 1049 -10.51 -0.76 -38.04
CA ALA A 1049 -11.76 -0.82 -38.81
C ALA A 1049 -12.24 0.52 -39.42
N SER A 1050 -11.36 1.51 -39.63
CA SER A 1050 -11.70 2.80 -40.26
C SER A 1050 -10.70 3.13 -41.37
N PRO A 1051 -11.15 3.30 -42.63
CA PRO A 1051 -10.26 3.22 -43.78
C PRO A 1051 -9.31 4.42 -43.85
N ASN A 1052 -8.02 4.13 -44.01
CA ASN A 1052 -7.05 5.05 -44.58
C ASN A 1052 -6.34 4.32 -45.74
N PRO A 1053 -5.92 5.02 -46.81
CA PRO A 1053 -5.51 4.37 -48.04
C PRO A 1053 -4.14 3.69 -47.89
N GLU A 1054 -3.99 2.53 -48.52
CA GLU A 1054 -2.68 1.90 -48.70
C GLU A 1054 -1.72 2.84 -49.43
N PRO A 1055 -0.45 2.95 -49.01
CA PRO A 1055 0.61 3.43 -49.87
C PRO A 1055 0.81 2.39 -51.00
N LYS A 1056 0.44 2.76 -52.22
CA LYS A 1056 0.88 2.03 -53.41
C LYS A 1056 2.35 2.32 -53.69
N ASP A 1057 2.95 1.38 -54.44
CA ASP A 1057 4.32 1.38 -54.95
C ASP A 1057 5.40 1.17 -53.87
N GLY A 1058 6.38 0.28 -54.05
CA GLY A 1058 6.61 -0.65 -55.16
C GLY A 1058 8.09 -1.11 -55.20
N ILE A 1059 8.34 -2.14 -56.02
CA ILE A 1059 9.67 -2.65 -56.43
C ILE A 1059 10.34 -3.70 -55.50
N ARG A 1060 10.50 -4.88 -56.12
CA ARG A 1060 11.23 -6.09 -55.71
C ARG A 1060 12.73 -5.83 -55.47
N GLY A 1061 13.37 -6.66 -54.64
CA GLY A 1061 14.84 -6.78 -54.65
C GLY A 1061 15.35 -7.88 -53.71
N ASN A 1062 15.84 -8.99 -54.28
CA ASN A 1062 16.41 -10.12 -53.55
C ASN A 1062 17.94 -10.17 -53.78
N SER A 1063 18.76 -10.20 -52.72
CA SER A 1063 20.18 -10.63 -52.83
C SER A 1063 20.86 -10.82 -51.46
N ASN A 1064 21.47 -12.00 -51.29
CA ASN A 1064 22.51 -12.26 -50.28
C ASN A 1064 23.80 -11.45 -50.58
N SER A 1065 24.59 -11.10 -49.56
CA SER A 1065 26.02 -11.49 -49.50
C SER A 1065 26.76 -11.02 -48.24
N ASN A 1066 27.45 -11.98 -47.61
CA ASN A 1066 28.68 -11.95 -46.81
C ASN A 1066 29.48 -10.66 -46.53
N SER A 1067 30.13 -10.72 -45.36
CA SER A 1067 31.53 -10.37 -45.03
C SER A 1067 32.02 -8.91 -45.07
N GLY A 1068 32.84 -8.57 -44.08
CA GLY A 1068 33.73 -7.41 -44.12
C GLY A 1068 33.98 -6.80 -42.74
N GLU A 1069 35.03 -7.23 -42.06
CA GLU A 1069 35.75 -6.34 -41.14
C GLU A 1069 36.40 -5.23 -41.97
N GLU A 1070 36.34 -3.97 -41.54
CA GLU A 1070 37.58 -3.21 -41.31
C GLU A 1070 37.38 -1.90 -40.56
N THR A 1071 38.51 -1.39 -40.11
CA THR A 1071 38.75 -0.48 -39.01
C THR A 1071 38.73 1.01 -39.40
N GLU A 1072 38.72 1.85 -38.37
CA GLU A 1072 39.40 3.16 -38.26
C GLU A 1072 38.73 4.51 -38.62
N GLN A 1073 38.74 5.34 -37.57
CA GLN A 1073 39.15 6.75 -37.50
C GLN A 1073 38.23 7.91 -37.96
N VAL A 1074 37.74 8.61 -36.92
CA VAL A 1074 37.99 10.04 -36.63
C VAL A 1074 37.74 11.07 -37.75
N LYS A 1075 36.73 11.93 -37.53
CA LYS A 1075 36.94 13.39 -37.42
C LYS A 1075 35.80 14.13 -36.73
N LEU A 1076 36.16 15.23 -36.07
CA LEU A 1076 35.24 16.15 -35.41
C LEU A 1076 34.47 17.02 -36.41
N ALA A 1077 33.23 17.34 -36.04
CA ALA A 1077 32.59 18.65 -36.26
C ALA A 1077 31.56 18.87 -35.14
#